data_AF-A0A0Q5WGV0-F1
#
_entry.id   AF-A0A0Q5WGV0-F1
#
_cell.length_a   1.000
_cell.length_b   1.000
_cell.length_c   1.000
_cell.angle_alpha   90.00
_cell.angle_beta   90.00
_cell.angle_gamma   90.00
#
_symmetry.space_group_name_H-M   'P 1'
#
loop_
_entity.id
_entity.type
_entity.pdbx_description
1 polymer ?
#
loop_
_entity_poly.entity_id
_entity_poly.type
_entity_poly.pdbx_seq_one_letter_code
_entity_poly.pdbx_strand_id
1 'polypeptide(L)'
;MSLDTYNAKRRFDATPEPKGEAGKAGAKKAADGSARFVIQKHDATRLHYDFRLEMDGVLKSWAVTKGPSLNPEDKRLAVHVEDHPLAYGDFEGVIPKGQYGGGTVIVWDRGTWTPIGDLAKAYRKGHLEFSLEGEKLQGRWHLVRMHGKPGETRENWLLIKSEDEAARDADFDILTERPESVTSGRDLKEVAKNPDDTWNSKSMSKGQGTKSKPAKVTTAAVGQAHAWPKGAKTAALPDFVAPALATLKPKAPSGDHWVHEIKFDGYRLQARIEKGQVRLLTRSGLDWTERFGDQVAAAFAGLPVETASIDGEIVVHKDNGASDFSALQEDLSLGRSDRFIYYAFDILHLDGHDLTNAALIDRKTLLQKLILADSPTVRFSEHFEDNGDLVLTHACRLSLEGVVSKERSGKYVSGRNGSWIKSKCSERQEFVIGGFSPSSTSDHSIGALALGVYEDGELRHVGRVGTGFSHATADTLFEALSAIERKDSPFRDKLTADARRGLHYVEPKLVAEVEFRAWSADGNLRHASFRGLREDKPAGEVRQESPAADKGRKPAPLPKAAVTLTHPDRLYWPKEGVTKQGLAEYYAQVWPFMAPYVIDRPLSLLRCPDGIDGKQRFFQKHAWRGINKAIDQIKDPKDKAAEPSLRITDFDGLIALVQSAALEIHPWGATTRAWEKPDMITMDLDPGEDVIWADIIDAALMLKGEIEAKGLSAFVKTSGGKGLHVVVPLKPSAGWAPVKAFTKSLATNAARQDPDRYLAVATKAKRRGRIFIDYLRNGRGATAVAPYSTRARPGAAVSAPLEWSELSDAIGPDYFTVETMPARLAALKTDPWDGFFAAAKVLPKP
;
A
#
# COMPACT_ATOMS: atom_id res chain seq x y z
N MET A 1 -26.01 21.79 21.63
CA MET A 1 -27.03 21.31 20.68
C MET A 1 -26.76 19.85 20.24
N SER A 2 -26.34 18.95 21.16
CA SER A 2 -26.07 17.54 20.82
C SER A 2 -27.28 16.62 21.05
N LEU A 3 -28.16 16.96 22.00
CA LEU A 3 -29.33 16.14 22.38
C LEU A 3 -30.66 16.61 21.76
N ASP A 4 -30.64 17.64 20.90
CA ASP A 4 -31.86 18.23 20.33
C ASP A 4 -32.58 17.24 19.40
N THR A 5 -31.82 16.48 18.59
CA THR A 5 -32.36 15.41 17.75
C THR A 5 -32.94 14.26 18.60
N TYR A 6 -32.28 13.90 19.71
CA TYR A 6 -32.78 12.88 20.64
C TYR A 6 -34.12 13.29 21.24
N ASN A 7 -34.22 14.53 21.74
CA ASN A 7 -35.43 15.08 22.34
C ASN A 7 -36.57 15.26 21.33
N ALA A 8 -36.28 15.68 20.10
CA ALA A 8 -37.29 15.90 19.06
C ALA A 8 -37.93 14.59 18.54
N LYS A 9 -37.20 13.47 18.59
CA LYS A 9 -37.70 12.16 18.12
C LYS A 9 -38.58 11.42 19.13
N ARG A 10 -38.68 11.91 20.37
CA ARG A 10 -39.31 11.20 21.49
C ARG A 10 -40.46 11.98 22.10
N ARG A 11 -41.50 11.24 22.48
CA ARG A 11 -42.65 11.75 23.22
C ARG A 11 -42.58 11.27 24.66
N PHE A 12 -41.93 12.06 25.52
CA PHE A 12 -41.65 11.70 26.93
C PHE A 12 -42.90 11.57 27.81
N ASP A 13 -44.07 11.98 27.31
CA ASP A 13 -45.38 11.69 27.89
C ASP A 13 -45.86 10.24 27.59
N ALA A 14 -45.20 9.55 26.66
CA ALA A 14 -45.62 8.25 26.12
C ALA A 14 -44.48 7.21 26.02
N THR A 15 -43.26 7.53 26.48
CA THR A 15 -42.11 6.60 26.56
C THR A 15 -41.48 6.66 27.95
N PRO A 16 -41.03 5.53 28.54
CA PRO A 16 -40.31 5.51 29.82
C PRO A 16 -38.85 6.01 29.69
N GLU A 17 -38.39 6.36 28.49
CA GLU A 17 -37.03 6.84 28.25
C GLU A 17 -36.77 8.20 28.93
N PRO A 18 -35.56 8.43 29.48
CA PRO A 18 -35.22 9.70 30.12
C PRO A 18 -35.17 10.86 29.12
N LYS A 19 -35.68 12.03 29.53
CA LYS A 19 -35.57 13.28 28.75
C LYS A 19 -34.11 13.77 28.71
N GLY A 20 -33.67 14.24 27.55
CA GLY A 20 -32.29 14.68 27.34
C GLY A 20 -32.02 16.04 27.97
N GLU A 21 -31.38 16.04 29.14
CA GLU A 21 -30.68 17.19 29.71
C GLU A 21 -29.18 16.98 29.56
N ALA A 22 -28.45 17.94 28.97
CA ALA A 22 -27.00 17.89 28.96
C ALA A 22 -26.50 18.01 30.40
N GLY A 23 -25.79 17.01 30.90
CA GLY A 23 -25.28 17.02 32.27
C GLY A 23 -24.44 18.27 32.51
N LYS A 24 -24.77 19.10 33.51
CA LYS A 24 -23.99 20.28 33.90
C LYS A 24 -22.63 19.94 34.56
N ALA A 25 -22.14 18.72 34.38
CA ALA A 25 -20.92 18.19 34.96
C ALA A 25 -20.18 17.34 33.94
N GLY A 26 -19.43 17.97 33.03
CA GLY A 26 -18.50 17.27 32.13
C GLY A 26 -17.16 17.98 31.93
N ALA A 27 -17.08 19.29 32.21
CA ALA A 27 -15.87 20.09 32.04
C ALA A 27 -14.89 20.04 33.24
N LYS A 28 -15.19 19.28 34.29
CA LYS A 28 -14.25 18.97 35.38
C LYS A 28 -13.87 17.50 35.29
N LYS A 29 -12.72 17.24 34.66
CA LYS A 29 -11.88 16.03 34.71
C LYS A 29 -12.57 14.76 35.22
N ALA A 30 -12.70 13.74 34.36
CA ALA A 30 -12.38 12.39 34.78
C ALA A 30 -10.93 12.43 35.30
N ALA A 31 -10.76 12.60 36.61
CA ALA A 31 -9.46 12.82 37.23
C ALA A 31 -8.60 11.54 37.28
N ASP A 32 -9.11 10.42 36.74
CA ASP A 32 -8.44 9.13 36.61
C ASP A 32 -8.30 8.64 35.15
N GLY A 33 -8.85 9.35 34.16
CA GLY A 33 -8.77 8.94 32.75
C GLY A 33 -9.76 7.84 32.30
N SER A 34 -10.77 7.48 33.10
CA SER A 34 -11.78 6.48 32.73
C SER A 34 -13.12 7.12 32.33
N ALA A 35 -13.56 6.89 31.08
CA ALA A 35 -14.89 7.28 30.58
C ALA A 35 -15.79 6.02 30.54
N ARG A 36 -17.12 6.16 30.63
CA ARG A 36 -18.02 4.99 30.66
C ARG A 36 -18.39 4.52 29.26
N PHE A 37 -18.54 3.21 29.10
CA PHE A 37 -19.21 2.64 27.93
C PHE A 37 -20.38 1.78 28.36
N VAL A 38 -21.33 1.62 27.45
CA VAL A 38 -22.47 0.72 27.63
C VAL A 38 -22.85 0.10 26.29
N ILE A 39 -23.29 -1.15 26.34
CA ILE A 39 -23.86 -1.86 25.20
C ILE A 39 -25.27 -2.29 25.58
N GLN A 40 -26.26 -1.78 24.87
CA GLN A 40 -27.65 -2.18 25.06
C GLN A 40 -28.08 -3.15 23.96
N LYS A 41 -28.64 -4.30 24.34
CA LYS A 41 -29.25 -5.24 23.38
C LYS A 41 -30.70 -4.86 23.21
N HIS A 42 -31.10 -4.59 21.97
CA HIS A 42 -32.39 -3.98 21.66
C HIS A 42 -33.16 -4.82 20.63
N ASP A 43 -34.28 -5.40 21.06
CA ASP A 43 -35.24 -6.11 20.20
C ASP A 43 -36.32 -5.16 19.69
N ALA A 44 -35.94 -4.31 18.73
CA ALA A 44 -36.83 -3.41 18.00
C ALA A 44 -37.40 -4.11 16.75
N THR A 45 -37.60 -3.39 15.64
CA THR A 45 -37.98 -4.01 14.34
C THR A 45 -37.00 -5.10 13.88
N ARG A 46 -35.72 -4.98 14.28
CA ARG A 46 -34.68 -5.99 14.14
C ARG A 46 -33.80 -5.96 15.39
N LEU A 47 -33.37 -7.13 15.85
CA LEU A 47 -32.41 -7.25 16.95
C LEU A 47 -31.08 -6.59 16.57
N HIS A 48 -30.54 -5.76 17.47
CA HIS A 48 -29.23 -5.15 17.33
C HIS A 48 -28.64 -4.83 18.72
N TYR A 49 -27.36 -4.47 18.73
CA TYR A 49 -26.65 -4.06 19.94
C TYR A 49 -26.20 -2.60 19.77
N ASP A 50 -26.74 -1.71 20.58
CA ASP A 50 -26.35 -0.31 20.62
C ASP A 50 -25.06 -0.17 21.44
N PHE A 51 -23.92 -0.03 20.77
CA PHE A 51 -22.63 0.24 21.37
C PHE A 51 -22.49 1.74 21.64
N ARG A 52 -22.18 2.14 22.87
CA ARG A 52 -22.15 3.55 23.27
C ARG A 52 -20.94 3.92 24.10
N LEU A 53 -20.31 5.04 23.77
CA LEU A 53 -19.16 5.60 24.48
C LEU A 53 -19.51 6.99 25.05
N GLU A 54 -19.22 7.21 26.33
CA GLU A 54 -19.31 8.53 26.95
C GLU A 54 -18.24 9.47 26.39
N MET A 55 -18.66 10.53 25.70
CA MET A 55 -17.78 11.57 25.16
C MET A 55 -18.51 12.92 25.19
N ASP A 56 -17.80 13.99 25.54
CA ASP A 56 -18.34 15.36 25.54
C ASP A 56 -19.66 15.53 26.34
N GLY A 57 -19.83 14.74 27.41
CA GLY A 57 -21.00 14.79 28.30
C GLY A 57 -22.27 14.12 27.75
N VAL A 58 -22.15 13.32 26.69
CA VAL A 58 -23.23 12.51 26.08
C VAL A 58 -22.73 11.10 25.74
N LEU A 59 -23.65 10.20 25.40
CA LEU A 59 -23.34 8.87 24.87
C LEU A 59 -23.34 8.91 23.33
N LYS A 60 -22.15 8.88 22.72
CA LYS A 60 -21.99 8.62 21.27
C LYS A 60 -22.37 7.18 20.99
N SER A 61 -23.18 6.94 19.97
CA SER A 61 -23.98 5.72 19.89
C SER A 61 -23.98 5.08 18.50
N TRP A 62 -23.75 3.77 18.43
CA TRP A 62 -23.71 3.01 17.19
C TRP A 62 -24.53 1.71 17.28
N ALA A 63 -25.42 1.49 16.32
CA ALA A 63 -26.19 0.26 16.21
C ALA A 63 -25.39 -0.83 15.47
N VAL A 64 -25.02 -1.90 16.19
CA VAL A 64 -24.26 -3.05 15.69
C VAL A 64 -25.20 -4.25 15.47
N THR A 65 -25.66 -4.44 14.24
CA THR A 65 -26.73 -5.41 13.92
C THR A 65 -26.36 -6.87 14.21
N LYS A 66 -25.11 -7.25 14.00
CA LYS A 66 -24.59 -8.59 14.30
C LYS A 66 -23.94 -8.69 15.69
N GLY A 67 -24.02 -7.64 16.52
CA GLY A 67 -23.33 -7.52 17.80
C GLY A 67 -21.79 -7.49 17.72
N PRO A 68 -21.12 -7.18 18.84
CA PRO A 68 -19.66 -7.26 18.95
C PRO A 68 -19.16 -8.71 18.81
N SER A 69 -17.92 -8.87 18.32
CA SER A 69 -17.24 -10.18 18.23
C SER A 69 -15.89 -10.09 18.91
N LEU A 70 -15.50 -11.14 19.63
CA LEU A 70 -14.16 -11.25 20.21
C LEU A 70 -13.13 -11.80 19.21
N ASN A 71 -13.55 -12.16 18.00
CA ASN A 71 -12.65 -12.56 16.92
C ASN A 71 -12.10 -11.33 16.18
N PRO A 72 -10.78 -11.09 16.17
CA PRO A 72 -10.17 -9.95 15.49
C PRO A 72 -10.39 -9.91 13.97
N GLU A 73 -10.64 -11.06 13.35
CA GLU A 73 -10.95 -11.17 11.92
C GLU A 73 -12.35 -10.63 11.56
N ASP A 74 -13.24 -10.51 12.54
CA ASP A 74 -14.62 -10.06 12.31
C ASP A 74 -14.74 -8.54 12.32
N LYS A 75 -15.11 -7.97 11.18
CA LYS A 75 -15.42 -6.53 11.05
C LYS A 75 -16.93 -6.30 11.19
N ARG A 76 -17.38 -5.80 12.36
CA ARG A 76 -18.80 -5.62 12.67
C ARG A 76 -19.30 -4.24 12.28
N LEU A 77 -20.23 -4.16 11.33
CA LEU A 77 -20.85 -2.89 10.92
C LEU A 77 -21.60 -2.24 12.10
N ALA A 78 -21.22 -1.01 12.39
CA ALA A 78 -21.71 -0.17 13.48
C ALA A 78 -22.25 1.15 12.91
N VAL A 79 -23.57 1.31 12.84
CA VAL A 79 -24.19 2.49 12.22
C VAL A 79 -24.37 3.59 13.26
N HIS A 80 -23.78 4.76 13.05
CA HIS A 80 -23.88 5.89 13.98
C HIS A 80 -25.32 6.41 14.04
N VAL A 81 -25.87 6.53 15.25
CA VAL A 81 -27.21 7.06 15.54
C VAL A 81 -27.11 8.34 16.38
N GLU A 82 -28.24 8.97 16.72
CA GLU A 82 -28.18 10.21 17.51
C GLU A 82 -27.50 10.02 18.89
N ASP A 83 -26.91 11.09 19.42
CA ASP A 83 -26.35 11.10 20.77
C ASP A 83 -27.45 10.86 21.82
N HIS A 84 -27.13 10.12 22.88
CA HIS A 84 -28.06 9.84 23.98
C HIS A 84 -27.62 10.53 25.28
N PRO A 85 -28.55 10.90 26.18
CA PRO A 85 -28.17 11.45 27.48
C PRO A 85 -27.47 10.37 28.32
N LEU A 86 -26.54 10.76 29.20
CA LEU A 86 -25.82 9.80 30.05
C LEU A 86 -26.76 8.91 30.89
N ALA A 87 -27.86 9.48 31.38
CA ALA A 87 -28.89 8.75 32.13
C ALA A 87 -29.58 7.63 31.32
N TYR A 88 -29.49 7.65 29.98
CA TYR A 88 -30.00 6.58 29.14
C TYR A 88 -29.16 5.30 29.22
N GLY A 89 -27.87 5.40 29.58
CA GLY A 89 -26.99 4.24 29.64
C GLY A 89 -27.44 3.20 30.65
N ASP A 90 -28.17 3.61 31.68
CA ASP A 90 -28.69 2.70 32.70
C ASP A 90 -30.11 2.17 32.40
N PHE A 91 -30.71 2.55 31.26
CA PHE A 91 -32.08 2.19 30.92
C PHE A 91 -32.21 0.72 30.48
N GLU A 92 -33.16 0.01 31.10
CA GLU A 92 -33.60 -1.35 30.76
C GLU A 92 -35.13 -1.42 30.91
N GLY A 93 -35.83 -1.94 29.89
CA GLY A 93 -37.29 -2.00 29.88
C GLY A 93 -37.89 -2.11 28.48
N VAL A 94 -39.21 -1.88 28.39
CA VAL A 94 -39.97 -1.99 27.14
C VAL A 94 -40.36 -0.59 26.65
N ILE A 95 -39.93 -0.23 25.44
CA ILE A 95 -40.35 0.97 24.74
C ILE A 95 -41.66 0.65 23.98
N PRO A 96 -42.77 1.39 24.22
CA PRO A 96 -44.07 1.06 23.65
C PRO A 96 -44.09 0.99 22.11
N LYS A 97 -44.85 0.03 21.57
CA LYS A 97 -45.00 -0.16 20.12
C LYS A 97 -45.58 1.11 19.46
N GLY A 98 -44.92 1.59 18.40
CA GLY A 98 -45.30 2.82 17.70
C GLY A 98 -44.54 4.06 18.15
N GLN A 99 -43.81 3.99 19.26
CA GLN A 99 -42.79 4.99 19.60
C GLN A 99 -41.50 4.75 18.81
N TYR A 100 -40.70 5.79 18.65
CA TYR A 100 -39.39 5.69 17.99
C TYR A 100 -38.50 4.74 18.77
N GLY A 101 -38.04 3.66 18.14
CA GLY A 101 -37.28 2.61 18.82
C GLY A 101 -38.14 1.65 19.66
N GLY A 102 -39.43 1.49 19.37
CA GLY A 102 -40.29 0.53 20.09
C GLY A 102 -39.74 -0.90 20.07
N GLY A 103 -39.60 -1.51 21.25
CA GLY A 103 -38.88 -2.77 21.45
C GLY A 103 -38.48 -2.99 22.91
N THR A 104 -37.91 -4.17 23.21
CA THR A 104 -37.35 -4.45 24.55
C THR A 104 -35.87 -4.15 24.55
N VAL A 105 -35.39 -3.44 25.57
CA VAL A 105 -33.99 -3.02 25.73
C VAL A 105 -33.44 -3.59 27.03
N ILE A 106 -32.26 -4.20 26.99
CA ILE A 106 -31.48 -4.59 28.18
C ILE A 106 -30.07 -4.00 28.14
N VAL A 107 -29.48 -3.77 29.31
CA VAL A 107 -28.05 -3.40 29.41
C VAL A 107 -27.21 -4.66 29.31
N TRP A 108 -26.71 -4.97 28.12
CA TRP A 108 -26.01 -6.22 27.81
C TRP A 108 -24.56 -6.24 28.28
N ASP A 109 -23.87 -5.11 28.25
CA ASP A 109 -22.53 -4.94 28.84
C ASP A 109 -22.33 -3.48 29.27
N ARG A 110 -21.44 -3.26 30.24
CA ARG A 110 -21.05 -1.93 30.71
C ARG A 110 -19.68 -1.97 31.35
N GLY A 111 -19.04 -0.82 31.41
CA GLY A 111 -17.77 -0.69 32.10
C GLY A 111 -17.09 0.64 31.82
N THR A 112 -15.77 0.65 31.96
CA THR A 112 -14.93 1.78 31.61
C THR A 112 -14.23 1.53 30.29
N TRP A 113 -13.97 2.61 29.57
CA TRP A 113 -13.15 2.58 28.38
C TRP A 113 -12.11 3.69 28.44
N THR A 114 -10.97 3.43 27.82
CA THR A 114 -9.87 4.38 27.74
C THR A 114 -9.47 4.55 26.28
N PRO A 115 -9.57 5.77 25.71
CA PRO A 115 -9.09 6.04 24.37
C PRO A 115 -7.57 5.81 24.29
N ILE A 116 -7.12 5.17 23.23
CA ILE A 116 -5.72 5.04 22.90
C ILE A 116 -5.39 6.17 21.93
N GLY A 117 -4.66 7.17 22.43
CA GLY A 117 -4.40 8.42 21.71
C GLY A 117 -5.39 9.54 22.03
N ASP A 118 -5.43 10.58 21.20
CA ASP A 118 -6.29 11.74 21.40
C ASP A 118 -7.73 11.45 20.93
N LEU A 119 -8.66 11.42 21.89
CA LEU A 119 -10.05 11.10 21.65
C LEU A 119 -10.73 12.05 20.63
N ALA A 120 -10.63 13.36 20.84
CA ALA A 120 -11.34 14.33 20.02
C ALA A 120 -10.88 14.27 18.55
N LYS A 121 -9.58 14.02 18.36
CA LYS A 121 -8.96 13.85 17.04
C LYS A 121 -9.30 12.51 16.41
N ALA A 122 -9.20 11.42 17.16
CA ALA A 122 -9.52 10.07 16.70
C ALA A 122 -11.00 9.96 16.27
N TYR A 123 -11.92 10.53 17.05
CA TYR A 123 -13.34 10.62 16.71
C TYR A 123 -13.56 11.43 15.41
N ARG A 124 -12.90 12.59 15.27
CA ARG A 124 -13.04 13.45 14.09
C ARG A 124 -12.46 12.84 12.82
N LYS A 125 -11.31 12.15 12.92
CA LYS A 125 -10.69 11.41 11.83
C LYS A 125 -11.55 10.21 11.41
N GLY A 126 -12.40 9.73 12.32
CA GLY A 126 -13.21 8.55 12.07
C GLY A 126 -12.44 7.26 12.32
N HIS A 127 -11.49 7.26 13.26
CA HIS A 127 -10.81 6.05 13.70
C HIS A 127 -10.50 6.20 15.18
N LEU A 128 -11.36 5.63 16.01
CA LEU A 128 -11.13 5.49 17.43
C LEU A 128 -10.43 4.17 17.70
N GLU A 129 -9.34 4.21 18.44
CA GLU A 129 -8.78 3.05 19.11
C GLU A 129 -8.98 3.24 20.61
N PHE A 130 -9.37 2.17 21.30
CA PHE A 130 -9.62 2.22 22.73
C PHE A 130 -9.51 0.85 23.37
N SER A 131 -9.32 0.84 24.68
CA SER A 131 -9.47 -0.36 25.51
C SER A 131 -10.81 -0.33 26.24
N LEU A 132 -11.44 -1.49 26.36
CA LEU A 132 -12.63 -1.74 27.17
C LEU A 132 -12.25 -2.55 28.40
N GLU A 133 -12.81 -2.16 29.54
CA GLU A 133 -12.83 -2.92 30.78
C GLU A 133 -14.30 -3.11 31.18
N GLY A 134 -14.96 -4.04 30.49
CA GLY A 134 -16.36 -4.40 30.71
C GLY A 134 -16.57 -5.67 31.50
N GLU A 135 -17.82 -5.90 31.87
CA GLU A 135 -18.25 -7.17 32.49
C GLU A 135 -18.22 -8.34 31.48
N LYS A 136 -18.35 -8.05 30.17
CA LYS A 136 -18.23 -9.05 29.09
C LYS A 136 -17.12 -8.75 28.09
N LEU A 137 -17.03 -7.53 27.58
CA LEU A 137 -16.01 -7.16 26.61
C LEU A 137 -14.79 -6.56 27.31
N GLN A 138 -13.61 -7.09 26.99
CA GLN A 138 -12.33 -6.63 27.52
C GLN A 138 -11.32 -6.42 26.39
N GLY A 139 -10.21 -5.75 26.70
CA GLY A 139 -9.08 -5.56 25.78
C GLY A 139 -9.29 -4.42 24.81
N ARG A 140 -8.45 -4.34 23.79
CA ARG A 140 -8.40 -3.31 22.76
C ARG A 140 -9.39 -3.55 21.63
N TRP A 141 -9.96 -2.46 21.14
CA TRP A 141 -10.96 -2.37 20.11
C TRP A 141 -10.72 -1.15 19.22
N HIS A 142 -11.21 -1.23 17.99
CA HIS A 142 -11.25 -0.12 17.05
C HIS A 142 -12.68 0.17 16.63
N LEU A 143 -13.00 1.45 16.50
CA LEU A 143 -14.18 1.94 15.80
C LEU A 143 -13.73 2.80 14.62
N VAL A 144 -13.93 2.31 13.39
CA VAL A 144 -13.43 2.95 12.16
C VAL A 144 -14.59 3.43 11.30
N ARG A 145 -14.77 4.74 11.16
CA ARG A 145 -15.74 5.39 10.28
C ARG A 145 -15.36 5.13 8.83
N MET A 146 -16.29 4.55 8.10
CA MET A 146 -16.19 4.35 6.67
C MET A 146 -16.42 5.69 5.97
N HIS A 147 -15.73 5.91 4.85
CA HIS A 147 -16.02 7.06 4.01
C HIS A 147 -17.43 6.92 3.42
N GLY A 148 -18.31 7.89 3.73
CA GLY A 148 -19.68 7.92 3.21
C GLY A 148 -19.73 8.27 1.73
N LYS A 149 -20.72 7.72 1.00
CA LYS A 149 -20.95 8.05 -0.42
C LYS A 149 -21.61 9.44 -0.55
N PRO A 150 -21.46 10.15 -1.69
CA PRO A 150 -22.16 11.42 -1.91
C PRO A 150 -23.69 11.23 -1.79
N GLY A 151 -24.32 11.94 -0.83
CA GLY A 151 -25.77 11.88 -0.56
C GLY A 151 -26.20 10.95 0.59
N GLU A 152 -25.27 10.23 1.20
CA GLU A 152 -25.54 9.37 2.35
C GLU A 152 -25.59 10.20 3.65
N THR A 153 -26.70 10.10 4.40
CA THR A 153 -26.93 10.93 5.60
C THR A 153 -26.55 10.27 6.92
N ARG A 154 -26.17 8.98 6.89
CA ARG A 154 -25.81 8.19 8.08
C ARG A 154 -24.34 7.82 8.03
N GLU A 155 -23.62 8.06 9.13
CA GLU A 155 -22.20 7.71 9.23
C GLU A 155 -22.06 6.22 9.60
N ASN A 156 -21.52 5.42 8.68
CA ASN A 156 -21.25 4.00 8.93
C ASN A 156 -19.85 3.83 9.54
N TRP A 157 -19.72 2.98 10.55
CA TRP A 157 -18.46 2.62 11.21
C TRP A 157 -18.28 1.10 11.25
N LEU A 158 -17.08 0.64 11.56
CA LEU A 158 -16.74 -0.75 11.83
C LEU A 158 -16.23 -0.87 13.26
N LEU A 159 -16.86 -1.71 14.08
CA LEU A 159 -16.35 -2.15 15.39
C LEU A 159 -15.52 -3.42 15.18
N ILE A 160 -14.26 -3.39 15.60
CA ILE A 160 -13.27 -4.45 15.34
C ILE A 160 -12.53 -4.75 16.64
N LYS A 161 -12.42 -6.02 17.03
CA LYS A 161 -11.58 -6.45 18.15
C LYS A 161 -10.11 -6.46 17.72
N SER A 162 -9.21 -5.91 18.54
CA SER A 162 -7.78 -6.05 18.27
C SER A 162 -7.27 -7.43 18.68
N GLU A 163 -6.20 -7.92 18.05
CA GLU A 163 -5.46 -9.09 18.52
C GLU A 163 -4.77 -8.76 19.87
N ASP A 164 -5.34 -9.30 20.95
CA ASP A 164 -4.79 -9.24 22.32
C ASP A 164 -5.29 -10.43 23.15
N GLU A 165 -4.95 -10.46 24.43
CA GLU A 165 -5.27 -11.58 25.35
C GLU A 165 -6.79 -11.84 25.54
N ALA A 166 -7.62 -10.83 25.28
CA ALA A 166 -9.08 -10.95 25.35
C ALA A 166 -9.70 -11.39 24.02
N ALA A 167 -8.93 -11.45 22.93
CA ALA A 167 -9.38 -11.99 21.65
C ALA A 167 -9.66 -13.50 21.76
N ARG A 168 -10.62 -13.98 20.96
CA ARG A 168 -11.01 -15.38 20.85
C ARG A 168 -11.10 -15.78 19.38
N ASP A 169 -11.05 -17.07 19.10
CA ASP A 169 -11.17 -17.59 17.73
C ASP A 169 -12.63 -17.58 17.24
N ALA A 170 -12.83 -18.03 16.00
CA ALA A 170 -14.14 -18.04 15.35
C ALA A 170 -15.17 -19.01 15.99
N ASP A 171 -14.73 -19.94 16.84
CA ASP A 171 -15.60 -20.95 17.45
C ASP A 171 -16.27 -20.44 18.74
N PHE A 172 -15.90 -19.25 19.23
CA PHE A 172 -16.45 -18.64 20.44
C PHE A 172 -17.33 -17.42 20.11
N ASP A 173 -18.65 -17.52 20.35
CA ASP A 173 -19.60 -16.42 20.17
C ASP A 173 -20.13 -15.87 21.51
N ILE A 174 -19.57 -14.74 21.94
CA ILE A 174 -19.95 -14.06 23.19
C ILE A 174 -21.45 -13.70 23.28
N LEU A 175 -22.12 -13.50 22.14
CA LEU A 175 -23.54 -13.11 22.11
C LEU A 175 -24.46 -14.27 22.49
N THR A 176 -24.00 -15.50 22.25
CA THR A 176 -24.70 -16.75 22.58
C THR A 176 -24.32 -17.22 23.99
N GLU A 177 -23.04 -17.09 24.36
CA GLU A 177 -22.53 -17.51 25.67
C GLU A 177 -23.02 -16.63 26.83
N ARG A 178 -23.20 -15.33 26.59
CA ARG A 178 -23.58 -14.35 27.62
C ARG A 178 -24.73 -13.45 27.14
N PRO A 179 -25.94 -13.98 26.88
CA PRO A 179 -27.04 -13.21 26.29
C PRO A 179 -27.78 -12.26 27.26
N GLU A 180 -27.55 -12.40 28.57
CA GLU A 180 -28.28 -11.75 29.68
C GLU A 180 -27.87 -10.29 29.94
N SER A 181 -28.65 -9.57 30.74
CA SER A 181 -28.32 -8.23 31.24
C SER A 181 -27.24 -8.29 32.33
N VAL A 182 -26.27 -7.37 32.29
CA VAL A 182 -25.28 -7.21 33.39
C VAL A 182 -25.86 -6.46 34.59
N THR A 183 -27.00 -5.79 34.41
CA THR A 183 -27.66 -5.06 35.50
C THR A 183 -28.66 -5.94 36.24
N SER A 184 -29.49 -6.69 35.51
CA SER A 184 -30.57 -7.48 36.12
C SER A 184 -30.36 -8.99 36.07
N GLY A 185 -29.39 -9.48 35.29
CA GLY A 185 -29.16 -10.91 35.06
C GLY A 185 -30.19 -11.57 34.14
N ARG A 186 -31.16 -10.82 33.59
CA ARG A 186 -32.29 -11.33 32.80
C ARG A 186 -32.05 -11.21 31.29
N ASP A 187 -32.68 -12.07 30.51
CA ASP A 187 -32.70 -11.95 29.06
C ASP A 187 -33.85 -11.05 28.53
N LEU A 188 -33.84 -10.77 27.23
CA LEU A 188 -34.85 -9.92 26.58
C LEU A 188 -36.29 -10.44 26.76
N LYS A 189 -36.51 -11.75 26.75
CA LYS A 189 -37.86 -12.34 26.86
C LYS A 189 -38.39 -12.19 28.28
N GLU A 190 -37.51 -12.28 29.27
CA GLU A 190 -37.83 -12.10 30.68
C GLU A 190 -38.18 -10.63 30.98
N VAL A 191 -37.41 -9.68 30.45
CA VAL A 191 -37.71 -8.24 30.58
C VAL A 191 -38.98 -7.83 29.83
N ALA A 192 -39.25 -8.42 28.66
CA ALA A 192 -40.49 -8.17 27.91
C ALA A 192 -41.76 -8.63 28.65
N LYS A 193 -41.66 -9.67 29.49
CA LYS A 193 -42.79 -10.22 30.25
C LYS A 193 -43.12 -9.41 31.50
N ASN A 194 -42.11 -8.83 32.17
CA ASN A 194 -42.26 -8.08 33.42
C ASN A 194 -41.51 -6.73 33.37
N PRO A 195 -42.03 -5.72 32.65
CA PRO A 195 -41.34 -4.44 32.43
C PRO A 195 -41.29 -3.53 33.68
N ASP A 196 -42.20 -3.71 34.63
CA ASP A 196 -42.36 -2.81 35.79
C ASP A 196 -41.30 -3.03 36.89
N ASP A 197 -40.40 -4.00 36.70
CA ASP A 197 -39.40 -4.46 37.68
C ASP A 197 -37.94 -4.06 37.32
N THR A 198 -37.72 -3.12 36.39
CA THR A 198 -36.37 -2.81 35.86
C THR A 198 -35.83 -1.40 36.10
N TRP A 199 -36.59 -0.45 36.67
CA TRP A 199 -36.06 0.89 36.92
C TRP A 199 -36.74 1.65 38.08
N ASN A 200 -35.99 1.94 39.16
CA ASN A 200 -36.41 2.87 40.21
C ASN A 200 -35.27 3.86 40.54
N SER A 201 -35.45 5.12 40.15
CA SER A 201 -34.43 6.17 40.14
C SER A 201 -34.11 6.77 41.52
N LYS A 202 -33.82 5.95 42.53
CA LYS A 202 -33.40 6.44 43.87
C LYS A 202 -32.50 5.43 44.59
N SER A 203 -31.19 5.49 44.34
CA SER A 203 -30.19 5.75 45.39
C SER A 203 -28.78 5.59 44.84
N MET A 204 -27.88 6.49 45.25
CA MET A 204 -26.48 6.23 45.68
C MET A 204 -25.58 7.44 45.37
N SER A 205 -25.39 8.30 46.38
CA SER A 205 -24.06 8.49 47.00
C SER A 205 -24.11 9.63 48.01
N LYS A 206 -23.83 9.27 49.28
CA LYS A 206 -23.44 10.18 50.35
C LYS A 206 -21.98 9.83 50.66
N GLY A 207 -21.07 10.81 50.54
CA GLY A 207 -19.64 10.59 50.78
C GLY A 207 -18.86 11.90 50.85
N GLN A 208 -18.95 12.54 52.01
CA GLN A 208 -18.33 13.78 52.49
C GLN A 208 -17.00 14.21 51.83
N GLY A 209 -16.97 15.48 51.39
CA GLY A 209 -15.76 16.21 51.04
C GLY A 209 -15.32 17.15 52.18
N THR A 210 -14.02 17.19 52.46
CA THR A 210 -13.38 18.25 53.25
C THR A 210 -12.83 19.33 52.31
N LYS A 211 -13.25 20.58 52.55
CA LYS A 211 -13.00 21.76 51.72
C LYS A 211 -11.72 22.48 52.12
N SER A 212 -10.97 22.99 51.15
CA SER A 212 -10.13 24.18 51.30
C SER A 212 -10.26 25.08 50.05
N LYS A 213 -10.50 26.38 50.29
CA LYS A 213 -10.88 27.42 49.30
C LYS A 213 -9.68 27.93 48.48
N PRO A 214 -9.91 28.50 47.28
CA PRO A 214 -8.87 28.95 46.36
C PRO A 214 -8.53 30.45 46.50
N ALA A 215 -7.31 30.82 46.12
CA ALA A 215 -6.90 32.20 45.85
C ALA A 215 -6.72 32.43 44.33
N LYS A 216 -7.14 33.60 43.85
CA LYS A 216 -7.13 34.08 42.45
C LYS A 216 -5.80 34.74 42.06
N VAL A 217 -5.31 34.52 40.83
CA VAL A 217 -4.49 35.43 39.97
C VAL A 217 -4.60 34.89 38.53
N THR A 218 -5.26 35.52 37.54
CA THR A 218 -4.83 36.55 36.55
C THR A 218 -3.63 36.24 35.65
N THR A 219 -3.82 36.54 34.37
CA THR A 219 -3.11 36.19 33.11
C THR A 219 -1.75 36.87 32.88
N ALA A 220 -0.74 36.12 32.39
CA ALA A 220 0.36 36.62 31.53
C ALA A 220 1.11 35.48 30.80
N ALA A 221 1.59 35.82 29.58
CA ALA A 221 2.39 35.12 28.55
C ALA A 221 3.09 33.78 28.85
N VAL A 222 3.03 32.83 27.91
CA VAL A 222 3.75 31.53 27.98
C VAL A 222 4.36 31.19 26.60
N GLY A 223 5.69 31.23 26.49
CA GLY A 223 6.41 30.33 25.58
C GLY A 223 6.18 28.90 26.08
N GLN A 224 5.80 27.97 25.20
CA GLN A 224 5.35 26.65 25.63
C GLN A 224 6.45 25.94 26.45
N ALA A 225 6.22 25.78 27.74
CA ALA A 225 7.12 25.02 28.60
C ALA A 225 7.04 23.55 28.22
N HIS A 226 8.04 23.05 27.49
CA HIS A 226 8.18 21.62 27.23
C HIS A 226 8.71 20.91 28.48
N ALA A 227 8.16 19.74 28.81
CA ALA A 227 8.82 18.82 29.72
C ALA A 227 10.03 18.23 28.99
N TRP A 228 11.22 18.76 29.27
CA TRP A 228 12.44 18.38 28.57
C TRP A 228 12.87 16.95 28.90
N PRO A 229 13.17 16.12 27.88
CA PRO A 229 13.59 14.75 28.11
C PRO A 229 14.99 14.67 28.71
N LYS A 230 15.28 13.55 29.36
CA LYS A 230 16.61 13.30 29.93
C LYS A 230 17.66 13.34 28.81
N GLY A 231 18.66 14.19 28.97
CA GLY A 231 19.73 14.38 27.98
C GLY A 231 19.59 15.65 27.14
N ALA A 232 18.44 16.34 27.19
CA ALA A 232 18.31 17.67 26.60
C ALA A 232 19.24 18.68 27.29
N LYS A 233 19.87 19.56 26.51
CA LYS A 233 20.80 20.58 27.01
C LYS A 233 20.50 21.93 26.35
N THR A 234 20.55 23.00 27.12
CA THR A 234 20.47 24.35 26.55
C THR A 234 21.65 24.58 25.61
N ALA A 235 21.37 24.95 24.36
CA ALA A 235 22.36 25.18 23.31
C ALA A 235 21.76 26.08 22.20
N ALA A 236 22.61 26.87 21.55
CA ALA A 236 22.21 27.62 20.36
C ALA A 236 21.81 26.68 19.21
N LEU A 237 20.94 27.15 18.31
CA LEU A 237 20.54 26.41 17.12
C LEU A 237 21.78 26.17 16.23
N PRO A 238 22.17 24.92 15.94
CA PRO A 238 23.30 24.66 15.05
C PRO A 238 23.02 25.12 13.62
N ASP A 239 24.08 25.48 12.89
CA ASP A 239 23.98 25.80 11.46
C ASP A 239 23.61 24.55 10.64
N PHE A 240 24.22 23.41 10.97
CA PHE A 240 23.96 22.12 10.35
C PHE A 240 24.41 20.99 11.29
N VAL A 241 23.62 19.91 11.37
CA VAL A 241 24.01 18.67 12.05
C VAL A 241 24.23 17.58 11.01
N ALA A 242 25.46 17.03 10.95
CA ALA A 242 25.78 15.95 10.03
C ALA A 242 24.88 14.71 10.26
N PRO A 243 24.34 14.07 9.21
CA PRO A 243 23.34 13.02 9.40
C PRO A 243 23.86 11.74 10.08
N ALA A 244 23.00 11.12 10.89
CA ALA A 244 23.18 9.74 11.35
C ALA A 244 22.99 8.76 10.18
N LEU A 245 23.94 7.85 9.95
CA LEU A 245 23.97 6.97 8.78
C LEU A 245 23.63 5.52 9.12
N ALA A 246 22.64 4.98 8.41
CA ALA A 246 22.24 3.58 8.57
C ALA A 246 23.29 2.60 8.04
N THR A 247 23.39 1.45 8.69
CA THR A 247 24.18 0.29 8.27
C THR A 247 23.29 -0.65 7.47
N LEU A 248 23.71 -1.06 6.27
CA LEU A 248 22.97 -2.03 5.46
C LEU A 248 23.05 -3.42 6.09
N LYS A 249 21.89 -4.05 6.34
CA LYS A 249 21.78 -5.46 6.71
C LYS A 249 20.73 -6.14 5.83
N PRO A 250 20.86 -7.46 5.59
CA PRO A 250 19.89 -8.20 4.78
C PRO A 250 18.55 -8.40 5.51
N LYS A 251 18.54 -8.30 6.85
CA LYS A 251 17.38 -8.47 7.70
C LYS A 251 17.22 -7.30 8.65
N ALA A 252 15.97 -6.96 8.93
CA ALA A 252 15.66 -6.01 9.97
C ALA A 252 15.91 -6.67 11.34
N PRO A 253 16.58 -5.98 12.27
CA PRO A 253 16.80 -6.52 13.61
C PRO A 253 15.46 -6.79 14.31
N SER A 254 15.47 -7.66 15.31
CA SER A 254 14.30 -7.94 16.15
C SER A 254 14.55 -7.50 17.61
N GLY A 255 13.46 -7.32 18.35
CA GLY A 255 13.45 -7.07 19.80
C GLY A 255 13.06 -5.63 20.16
N ASP A 256 12.48 -5.49 21.35
CA ASP A 256 11.74 -4.28 21.81
C ASP A 256 12.62 -3.03 21.99
N HIS A 257 13.94 -3.17 21.85
CA HIS A 257 14.88 -2.05 21.84
C HIS A 257 15.02 -1.40 20.45
N TRP A 258 14.40 -1.96 19.42
CA TRP A 258 14.31 -1.40 18.08
C TRP A 258 12.93 -0.78 17.83
N VAL A 259 12.91 0.26 17.01
CA VAL A 259 11.70 0.76 16.35
C VAL A 259 11.93 0.71 14.84
N HIS A 260 10.90 0.37 14.08
CA HIS A 260 10.99 0.13 12.64
C HIS A 260 10.19 1.18 11.88
N GLU A 261 10.81 1.92 10.97
CA GLU A 261 10.14 2.92 10.12
C GLU A 261 10.19 2.48 8.66
N ILE A 262 9.18 2.86 7.88
CA ILE A 262 9.22 2.66 6.43
C ILE A 262 10.43 3.42 5.87
N LYS A 263 11.23 2.73 5.05
CA LYS A 263 12.27 3.40 4.28
C LYS A 263 11.60 4.12 3.12
N PHE A 264 11.76 5.44 3.12
CA PHE A 264 11.34 6.30 2.03
C PHE A 264 12.41 6.35 0.93
N ASP A 265 11.92 6.67 -0.27
CA ASP A 265 12.71 6.80 -1.48
C ASP A 265 12.72 8.27 -1.97
N GLY A 266 13.61 9.07 -1.38
CA GLY A 266 13.71 10.50 -1.65
C GLY A 266 15.03 11.16 -1.27
N TYR A 267 15.02 12.48 -1.14
CA TYR A 267 16.18 13.24 -0.66
C TYR A 267 16.12 13.45 0.85
N ARG A 268 17.18 13.05 1.55
CA ARG A 268 17.32 13.37 2.97
C ARG A 268 17.63 14.85 3.16
N LEU A 269 16.81 15.51 3.96
CA LEU A 269 16.89 16.94 4.21
C LEU A 269 16.78 17.24 5.71
N GLN A 270 17.48 18.28 6.18
CA GLN A 270 17.32 18.86 7.50
C GLN A 270 16.56 20.19 7.37
N ALA A 271 15.37 20.27 7.95
CA ALA A 271 14.61 21.51 8.04
C ALA A 271 15.09 22.31 9.26
N ARG A 272 15.79 23.42 9.00
CA ARG A 272 16.26 24.37 10.01
C ARG A 272 15.28 25.55 10.07
N ILE A 273 14.74 25.81 11.26
CA ILE A 273 13.77 26.87 11.52
C ILE A 273 14.39 27.86 12.50
N GLU A 274 14.39 29.14 12.15
CA GLU A 274 14.84 30.22 13.03
C GLU A 274 13.90 31.42 12.89
N LYS A 275 13.07 31.67 13.90
CA LYS A 275 12.11 32.78 13.97
C LYS A 275 11.22 32.87 12.72
N GLY A 276 10.69 31.72 12.29
CA GLY A 276 9.85 31.58 11.09
C GLY A 276 10.60 31.53 9.76
N GLN A 277 11.92 31.73 9.74
CA GLN A 277 12.74 31.51 8.55
C GLN A 277 13.10 30.03 8.44
N VAL A 278 12.86 29.42 7.28
CA VAL A 278 13.10 27.98 7.05
C VAL A 278 14.18 27.80 6.00
N ARG A 279 15.12 26.89 6.29
CA ARG A 279 16.10 26.37 5.33
C ARG A 279 16.00 24.86 5.24
N LEU A 280 15.95 24.33 4.02
CA LEU A 280 15.96 22.89 3.74
C LEU A 280 17.37 22.48 3.28
N LEU A 281 18.14 21.93 4.21
CA LEU A 281 19.55 21.60 4.00
C LEU A 281 19.70 20.14 3.56
N THR A 282 20.43 19.90 2.48
CA THR A 282 20.75 18.54 2.01
C THR A 282 21.63 17.77 3.00
N ARG A 283 21.84 16.49 2.71
CA ARG A 283 22.78 15.62 3.45
C ARG A 283 24.19 16.21 3.63
N SER A 284 24.64 17.05 2.71
CA SER A 284 25.95 17.72 2.74
C SER A 284 25.89 19.18 3.24
N GLY A 285 24.71 19.65 3.65
CA GLY A 285 24.50 21.01 4.16
C GLY A 285 24.19 22.06 3.11
N LEU A 286 24.01 21.69 1.83
CA LEU A 286 23.61 22.63 0.78
C LEU A 286 22.16 23.07 0.99
N ASP A 287 21.90 24.37 0.83
CA ASP A 287 20.55 24.92 0.94
C ASP A 287 19.76 24.70 -0.36
N TRP A 288 18.74 23.86 -0.30
CA TRP A 288 17.86 23.54 -1.43
C TRP A 288 16.43 24.06 -1.23
N THR A 289 16.24 25.04 -0.34
CA THR A 289 14.90 25.59 -0.03
C THR A 289 14.14 26.00 -1.29
N GLU A 290 14.78 26.76 -2.18
CA GLU A 290 14.15 27.26 -3.42
C GLU A 290 13.80 26.13 -4.41
N ARG A 291 14.51 24.99 -4.38
CA ARG A 291 14.24 23.85 -5.28
C ARG A 291 12.94 23.14 -4.97
N PHE A 292 12.46 23.20 -3.72
CA PHE A 292 11.23 22.53 -3.29
C PHE A 292 10.00 23.46 -3.24
N GLY A 293 10.14 24.69 -3.72
CA GLY A 293 9.09 25.70 -3.69
C GLY A 293 8.66 26.11 -2.27
N ASP A 294 7.66 26.98 -2.21
CA ASP A 294 7.29 27.64 -0.94
C ASP A 294 6.45 26.76 -0.01
N GLN A 295 5.77 25.72 -0.52
CA GLN A 295 4.77 24.98 0.25
C GLN A 295 5.37 24.22 1.44
N VAL A 296 6.51 23.56 1.24
CA VAL A 296 7.18 22.80 2.30
C VAL A 296 7.78 23.76 3.33
N ALA A 297 8.44 24.82 2.87
CA ALA A 297 9.00 25.86 3.74
C ALA A 297 7.91 26.56 4.56
N ALA A 298 6.78 26.92 3.95
CA ALA A 298 5.64 27.54 4.62
C ALA A 298 5.01 26.63 5.68
N ALA A 299 4.92 25.32 5.41
CA ALA A 299 4.41 24.35 6.38
C ALA A 299 5.30 24.27 7.63
N PHE A 300 6.63 24.33 7.48
CA PHE A 300 7.55 24.43 8.61
C PHE A 300 7.51 25.80 9.30
N ALA A 301 7.40 26.89 8.54
CA ALA A 301 7.31 28.24 9.09
C ALA A 301 6.05 28.46 9.95
N GLY A 302 4.97 27.71 9.66
CA GLY A 302 3.74 27.72 10.43
C GLY A 302 3.79 26.90 11.73
N LEU A 303 4.89 26.20 12.03
CA LEU A 303 5.04 25.48 13.29
C LEU A 303 5.18 26.46 14.47
N PRO A 304 4.57 26.17 15.64
CA PRO A 304 4.60 27.04 16.80
C PRO A 304 5.92 26.92 17.57
N VAL A 305 7.05 27.20 16.91
CA VAL A 305 8.41 27.10 17.46
C VAL A 305 9.22 28.35 17.14
N GLU A 306 10.15 28.74 18.02
CA GLU A 306 11.10 29.80 17.73
C GLU A 306 12.31 29.28 16.97
N THR A 307 12.84 28.13 17.38
CA THR A 307 13.99 27.48 16.72
C THR A 307 13.79 25.98 16.67
N ALA A 308 14.10 25.35 15.53
CA ALA A 308 14.11 23.90 15.44
C ALA A 308 15.09 23.40 14.37
N SER A 309 15.60 22.18 14.57
CA SER A 309 16.29 21.41 13.54
C SER A 309 15.67 20.03 13.45
N ILE A 310 15.03 19.73 12.33
CA ILE A 310 14.25 18.51 12.09
C ILE A 310 14.90 17.71 10.96
N ASP A 311 15.12 16.42 11.18
CA ASP A 311 15.68 15.49 10.20
C ASP A 311 14.54 14.68 9.57
N GLY A 312 14.64 14.48 8.25
CA GLY A 312 13.55 13.92 7.48
C GLY A 312 13.92 13.64 6.02
N GLU A 313 12.94 13.22 5.26
CA GLU A 313 13.10 12.88 3.86
C GLU A 313 11.95 13.43 3.02
N ILE A 314 12.27 14.09 1.91
CA ILE A 314 11.28 14.60 0.96
C ILE A 314 11.07 13.60 -0.17
N VAL A 315 9.82 13.30 -0.46
CA VAL A 315 9.41 12.31 -1.47
C VAL A 315 8.30 12.84 -2.36
N VAL A 316 8.08 12.12 -3.46
CA VAL A 316 6.87 12.17 -4.27
C VAL A 316 6.26 10.77 -4.25
N HIS A 317 4.94 10.66 -4.05
CA HIS A 317 4.25 9.37 -4.18
C HIS A 317 3.76 9.15 -5.61
N LYS A 318 3.68 7.88 -5.99
CA LYS A 318 2.83 7.39 -7.09
C LYS A 318 1.37 7.32 -6.64
N ASP A 319 0.46 7.09 -7.59
CA ASP A 319 -0.98 6.95 -7.33
C ASP A 319 -1.30 5.83 -6.33
N ASN A 320 -0.40 4.86 -6.20
CA ASN A 320 -0.50 3.74 -5.27
C ASN A 320 0.05 4.02 -3.86
N GLY A 321 0.50 5.26 -3.59
CA GLY A 321 0.99 5.71 -2.29
C GLY A 321 2.46 5.38 -1.97
N ALA A 322 3.16 4.61 -2.81
CA ALA A 322 4.60 4.37 -2.62
C ALA A 322 5.43 5.58 -3.06
N SER A 323 6.52 5.88 -2.33
CA SER A 323 7.47 6.93 -2.72
C SER A 323 8.26 6.50 -3.96
N ASP A 324 8.53 7.43 -4.86
CA ASP A 324 9.27 7.19 -6.09
C ASP A 324 10.28 8.31 -6.38
N PHE A 325 11.57 7.94 -6.39
CA PHE A 325 12.66 8.89 -6.62
C PHE A 325 12.73 9.41 -8.05
N SER A 326 12.38 8.61 -9.05
CA SER A 326 12.40 9.05 -10.45
C SER A 326 11.35 10.13 -10.68
N ALA A 327 10.16 9.98 -10.11
CA ALA A 327 9.11 10.98 -10.13
C ALA A 327 9.51 12.24 -9.33
N LEU A 328 10.20 12.08 -8.20
CA LEU A 328 10.75 13.21 -7.43
C LEU A 328 11.75 14.03 -8.27
N GLN A 329 12.65 13.36 -9.00
CA GLN A 329 13.60 14.03 -9.90
C GLN A 329 12.90 14.74 -11.06
N GLU A 330 11.90 14.09 -11.67
CA GLU A 330 11.12 14.68 -12.74
C GLU A 330 10.42 15.97 -12.26
N ASP A 331 9.71 15.90 -11.12
CA ASP A 331 9.02 17.06 -10.56
C ASP A 331 10.01 18.20 -10.23
N LEU A 332 11.19 17.90 -9.70
CA LEU A 332 12.27 18.88 -9.48
C LEU A 332 12.74 19.52 -10.79
N SER A 333 12.98 18.71 -11.83
CA SER A 333 13.46 19.20 -13.13
C SER A 333 12.44 20.12 -13.83
N LEU A 334 11.14 19.88 -13.60
CA LEU A 334 10.04 20.66 -14.14
C LEU A 334 9.67 21.87 -13.26
N GLY A 335 10.32 22.04 -12.11
CA GLY A 335 9.96 23.08 -11.13
C GLY A 335 8.58 22.88 -10.48
N ARG A 336 8.06 21.65 -10.50
CA ARG A 336 6.76 21.28 -9.95
C ARG A 336 6.89 21.03 -8.44
N SER A 337 6.13 21.75 -7.63
CA SER A 337 6.26 21.72 -6.15
C SER A 337 5.00 21.27 -5.40
N ASP A 338 3.88 21.02 -6.07
CA ASP A 338 2.59 20.66 -5.45
C ASP A 338 2.51 19.22 -4.91
N ARG A 339 3.49 18.37 -5.26
CA ARG A 339 3.50 16.93 -4.92
C ARG A 339 4.50 16.55 -3.84
N PHE A 340 5.34 17.48 -3.39
CA PHE A 340 6.37 17.17 -2.41
C PHE A 340 5.80 16.95 -1.03
N ILE A 341 6.21 15.84 -0.41
CA ILE A 341 5.83 15.47 0.95
C ILE A 341 7.12 15.21 1.74
N TYR A 342 7.30 15.96 2.83
CA TYR A 342 8.41 15.79 3.76
C TYR A 342 7.99 14.88 4.91
N TYR A 343 8.63 13.72 5.04
CA TYR A 343 8.49 12.84 6.20
C TYR A 343 9.54 13.17 7.26
N ALA A 344 9.12 13.85 8.32
CA ALA A 344 9.94 14.17 9.48
C ALA A 344 10.05 12.94 10.40
N PHE A 345 11.27 12.46 10.65
CA PHE A 345 11.50 11.26 11.45
C PHE A 345 12.28 11.48 12.75
N ASP A 346 12.98 12.61 12.92
CA ASP A 346 13.70 12.95 14.15
C ASP A 346 13.79 14.48 14.36
N ILE A 347 13.95 14.92 15.60
CA ILE A 347 14.15 16.33 15.97
C ILE A 347 15.43 16.47 16.79
N LEU A 348 16.34 17.31 16.31
CA LEU A 348 17.70 17.43 16.83
C LEU A 348 17.85 18.63 17.77
N HIS A 349 17.08 19.68 17.52
CA HIS A 349 17.05 20.91 18.33
C HIS A 349 15.63 21.47 18.37
N LEU A 350 15.24 22.02 19.52
CA LEU A 350 13.96 22.69 19.73
C LEU A 350 14.10 23.81 20.76
N ASP A 351 13.71 25.03 20.41
CA ASP A 351 13.58 26.20 21.30
C ASP A 351 14.73 26.35 22.30
N GLY A 352 15.94 26.48 21.75
CA GLY A 352 17.17 26.68 22.51
C GLY A 352 17.71 25.42 23.22
N HIS A 353 17.22 24.23 22.89
CA HIS A 353 17.68 22.97 23.49
C HIS A 353 18.17 21.98 22.42
N ASP A 354 19.42 21.52 22.57
CA ASP A 354 19.97 20.37 21.88
C ASP A 354 19.36 19.07 22.44
N LEU A 355 18.78 18.28 21.56
CA LEU A 355 18.11 17.03 21.87
C LEU A 355 18.93 15.80 21.45
N THR A 356 20.07 15.96 20.77
CA THR A 356 20.84 14.83 20.21
C THR A 356 21.27 13.79 21.25
N ASN A 357 21.41 14.20 22.52
CA ASN A 357 21.75 13.33 23.65
C ASN A 357 20.54 12.66 24.34
N ALA A 358 19.30 13.04 24.00
CA ALA A 358 18.07 12.41 24.49
C ALA A 358 17.82 11.06 23.76
N ALA A 359 16.94 10.22 24.30
CA ALA A 359 16.54 8.97 23.65
C ALA A 359 15.73 9.24 22.37
N LEU A 360 15.86 8.39 21.35
CA LEU A 360 15.13 8.54 20.09
C LEU A 360 13.62 8.61 20.31
N ILE A 361 13.06 7.74 21.15
CA ILE A 361 11.61 7.73 21.40
C ILE A 361 11.12 9.07 21.97
N ASP A 362 11.89 9.69 22.87
CA ASP A 362 11.55 11.00 23.45
C ASP A 362 11.59 12.11 22.38
N ARG A 363 12.61 12.10 21.51
CA ARG A 363 12.71 13.05 20.40
C ARG A 363 11.53 12.87 19.44
N LYS A 364 11.19 11.64 19.06
CA LYS A 364 10.03 11.35 18.21
C LYS A 364 8.72 11.81 18.85
N THR A 365 8.53 11.60 20.15
CA THR A 365 7.35 12.09 20.87
C THR A 365 7.25 13.62 20.88
N LEU A 366 8.38 14.33 21.01
CA LEU A 366 8.40 15.79 20.87
C LEU A 366 8.05 16.21 19.43
N LEU A 367 8.68 15.60 18.43
CA LEU A 367 8.41 15.88 17.02
C LEU A 367 6.94 15.65 16.65
N GLN A 368 6.35 14.55 17.11
CA GLN A 368 4.95 14.21 16.82
C GLN A 368 3.96 15.25 17.36
N LYS A 369 4.29 15.94 18.46
CA LYS A 369 3.47 17.04 19.01
C LYS A 369 3.54 18.31 18.18
N LEU A 370 4.66 18.52 17.47
CA LEU A 370 4.88 19.70 16.63
C LEU A 370 4.23 19.53 15.26
N ILE A 371 4.37 18.36 14.64
CA ILE A 371 3.83 18.11 13.30
C ILE A 371 2.32 17.89 13.37
N LEU A 372 1.55 18.78 12.73
CA LEU A 372 0.10 18.65 12.59
C LEU A 372 -0.23 17.39 11.79
N ALA A 373 -1.08 16.50 12.32
CA ALA A 373 -1.35 15.21 11.67
C ALA A 373 -2.10 15.31 10.33
N ASP A 374 -2.70 16.45 10.01
CA ASP A 374 -3.43 16.68 8.76
C ASP A 374 -2.63 17.55 7.76
N SER A 375 -1.34 17.79 8.01
CA SER A 375 -0.50 18.54 7.08
C SER A 375 -0.31 17.73 5.79
N PRO A 376 -0.74 18.25 4.62
CA PRO A 376 -0.61 17.52 3.36
C PRO A 376 0.85 17.40 2.92
N THR A 377 1.72 18.33 3.33
CA THR A 377 3.10 18.50 2.85
C THR A 377 4.19 18.11 3.86
N VAL A 378 3.91 18.11 5.17
CA VAL A 378 4.87 17.68 6.21
C VAL A 378 4.22 16.64 7.10
N ARG A 379 4.72 15.41 7.06
CA ARG A 379 4.17 14.25 7.78
C ARG A 379 5.15 13.76 8.82
N PHE A 380 4.63 13.29 9.94
CA PHE A 380 5.43 12.53 10.90
C PHE A 380 5.66 11.11 10.36
N SER A 381 6.91 10.65 10.39
CA SER A 381 7.24 9.25 10.10
C SER A 381 6.93 8.38 11.31
N GLU A 382 5.84 7.64 11.21
CA GLU A 382 5.42 6.63 12.19
C GLU A 382 6.40 5.45 12.22
N HIS A 383 6.39 4.74 13.34
CA HIS A 383 7.23 3.57 13.56
C HIS A 383 6.39 2.42 14.11
N PHE A 384 6.86 1.20 13.85
CA PHE A 384 6.33 -0.06 14.33
C PHE A 384 7.23 -0.57 15.47
N GLU A 385 6.59 -1.13 16.51
CA GLU A 385 7.26 -1.84 17.61
C GLU A 385 7.21 -3.37 17.42
N ASP A 386 6.62 -3.83 16.31
CA ASP A 386 6.53 -5.24 15.92
C ASP A 386 7.88 -5.86 15.55
N ASN A 387 7.87 -7.17 15.29
CA ASN A 387 9.05 -7.87 14.80
C ASN A 387 9.54 -7.30 13.45
N GLY A 388 10.77 -6.79 13.42
CA GLY A 388 11.36 -6.17 12.23
C GLY A 388 11.34 -7.04 10.96
N ASP A 389 11.54 -8.36 11.06
CA ASP A 389 11.50 -9.26 9.89
C ASP A 389 10.08 -9.32 9.29
N LEU A 390 9.03 -9.23 10.13
CA LEU A 390 7.64 -9.14 9.66
C LEU A 390 7.40 -7.80 8.97
N VAL A 391 7.79 -6.69 9.60
CA VAL A 391 7.65 -5.34 9.01
C VAL A 391 8.33 -5.26 7.64
N LEU A 392 9.56 -5.78 7.54
CA LEU A 392 10.29 -5.85 6.26
C LEU A 392 9.57 -6.72 5.23
N THR A 393 9.08 -7.90 5.64
CA THR A 393 8.34 -8.80 4.73
C THR A 393 7.09 -8.12 4.16
N HIS A 394 6.32 -7.43 5.01
CA HIS A 394 5.14 -6.69 4.58
C HIS A 394 5.49 -5.49 3.71
N ALA A 395 6.54 -4.73 4.06
CA ALA A 395 7.03 -3.64 3.23
C ALA A 395 7.38 -4.13 1.81
N CYS A 396 8.08 -5.26 1.69
CA CYS A 396 8.46 -5.81 0.39
C CYS A 396 7.27 -6.39 -0.40
N ARG A 397 6.27 -6.99 0.28
CA ARG A 397 5.01 -7.42 -0.36
C ARG A 397 4.25 -6.24 -0.95
N LEU A 398 4.23 -5.12 -0.23
CA LEU A 398 3.68 -3.85 -0.67
C LEU A 398 4.63 -3.06 -1.60
N SER A 399 5.70 -3.68 -2.10
CA SER A 399 6.65 -3.02 -3.03
C SER A 399 7.20 -1.68 -2.53
N LEU A 400 7.28 -1.49 -1.21
CA LEU A 400 7.97 -0.36 -0.58
C LEU A 400 9.48 -0.60 -0.63
N GLU A 401 10.28 0.45 -0.45
CA GLU A 401 11.74 0.33 -0.60
C GLU A 401 12.38 -0.54 0.48
N GLY A 402 11.83 -0.52 1.69
CA GLY A 402 12.33 -1.31 2.82
C GLY A 402 11.99 -0.70 4.18
N VAL A 403 12.85 -0.96 5.16
CA VAL A 403 12.68 -0.54 6.56
C VAL A 403 13.98 0.07 7.09
N VAL A 404 13.88 1.16 7.84
CA VAL A 404 14.95 1.68 8.69
C VAL A 404 14.62 1.37 10.15
N SER A 405 15.44 0.53 10.77
CA SER A 405 15.33 0.17 12.18
C SER A 405 16.28 1.03 12.99
N LYS A 406 15.79 1.64 14.07
CA LYS A 406 16.56 2.54 14.93
C LYS A 406 16.49 2.09 16.38
N GLU A 407 17.57 2.23 17.14
CA GLU A 407 17.56 1.93 18.58
C GLU A 407 16.65 2.90 19.33
N ARG A 408 15.64 2.38 20.02
CA ARG A 408 14.61 3.13 20.75
C ARG A 408 15.19 4.11 21.77
N SER A 409 16.19 3.68 22.53
CA SER A 409 16.89 4.50 23.52
C SER A 409 18.14 5.19 22.95
N GLY A 410 18.37 5.09 21.64
CA GLY A 410 19.57 5.57 20.97
C GLY A 410 19.68 7.09 20.94
N LYS A 411 20.89 7.59 21.18
CA LYS A 411 21.26 8.99 20.93
C LYS A 411 21.38 9.24 19.43
N TYR A 412 21.22 10.49 19.02
CA TYR A 412 21.56 10.90 17.67
C TYR A 412 23.08 11.07 17.56
N VAL A 413 23.72 10.29 16.70
CA VAL A 413 25.17 10.36 16.47
C VAL A 413 25.40 10.44 14.98
N SER A 414 26.10 11.49 14.54
CA SER A 414 26.48 11.68 13.15
C SER A 414 27.38 10.56 12.66
N GLY A 415 27.21 10.14 11.40
CA GLY A 415 27.96 9.03 10.83
C GLY A 415 27.38 7.66 11.17
N ARG A 416 28.15 6.60 10.91
CA ARG A 416 27.70 5.21 11.04
C ARG A 416 28.23 4.60 12.34
N ASN A 417 27.33 4.18 13.23
CA ASN A 417 27.67 3.56 14.51
C ASN A 417 26.88 2.27 14.83
N GLY A 418 25.97 1.86 13.94
CA GLY A 418 25.16 0.65 14.10
C GLY A 418 23.80 0.85 14.80
N SER A 419 23.50 2.03 15.36
CA SER A 419 22.20 2.30 16.00
C SER A 419 21.06 2.52 15.01
N TRP A 420 21.39 2.68 13.72
CA TRP A 420 20.46 2.73 12.60
C TRP A 420 20.83 1.61 11.63
N ILE A 421 19.87 0.75 11.31
CA ILE A 421 20.00 -0.37 10.39
C ILE A 421 18.99 -0.19 9.26
N LYS A 422 19.44 -0.21 8.00
CA LYS A 422 18.56 -0.23 6.83
C LYS A 422 18.51 -1.64 6.26
N SER A 423 17.30 -2.10 5.95
CA SER A 423 17.04 -3.37 5.26
C SER A 423 16.15 -3.07 4.06
N LYS A 424 16.58 -3.47 2.87
CA LYS A 424 15.95 -3.07 1.60
C LYS A 424 15.24 -4.27 0.96
N CYS A 425 14.18 -3.98 0.20
CA CYS A 425 13.42 -4.97 -0.56
C CYS A 425 14.05 -5.28 -1.93
N SER A 426 14.79 -4.32 -2.49
CA SER A 426 15.61 -4.49 -3.69
C SER A 426 17.02 -3.94 -3.48
N GLU A 427 17.97 -4.41 -4.27
CA GLU A 427 19.34 -3.90 -4.22
C GLU A 427 19.38 -2.56 -4.95
N ARG A 428 19.66 -1.49 -4.20
CA ARG A 428 19.70 -0.15 -4.75
C ARG A 428 20.84 0.65 -4.15
N GLN A 429 21.60 1.35 -4.97
CA GLN A 429 22.77 2.09 -4.52
C GLN A 429 23.16 3.20 -5.49
N GLU A 430 23.98 4.12 -5.00
CA GLU A 430 24.66 5.11 -5.82
C GLU A 430 25.90 4.53 -6.51
N PHE A 431 26.14 4.97 -7.73
CA PHE A 431 27.28 4.65 -8.58
C PHE A 431 27.78 5.91 -9.28
N VAL A 432 29.08 6.02 -9.50
CA VAL A 432 29.67 7.13 -10.24
C VAL A 432 29.59 6.82 -11.74
N ILE A 433 29.15 7.80 -12.53
CA ILE A 433 29.14 7.68 -13.99
C ILE A 433 30.57 7.94 -14.50
N GLY A 434 31.19 6.92 -15.08
CA GLY A 434 32.52 7.02 -15.70
C GLY A 434 32.50 7.05 -17.23
N GLY A 435 31.32 6.86 -17.83
CA GLY A 435 31.13 7.00 -19.28
C GLY A 435 29.70 6.74 -19.72
N PHE A 436 29.44 6.90 -21.01
CA PHE A 436 28.16 6.59 -21.63
C PHE A 436 28.30 6.08 -23.07
N SER A 437 27.27 5.43 -23.58
CA SER A 437 27.11 5.18 -25.00
C SER A 437 25.85 5.85 -25.53
N PRO A 438 25.90 6.47 -26.72
CA PRO A 438 24.70 6.96 -27.41
C PRO A 438 23.69 5.84 -27.66
N SER A 439 22.42 6.23 -27.81
CA SER A 439 21.37 5.31 -28.19
C SER A 439 21.58 4.82 -29.63
N SER A 440 21.24 3.56 -29.89
CA SER A 440 21.17 3.01 -31.24
C SER A 440 19.97 3.53 -32.03
N THR A 441 19.08 4.28 -31.39
CA THR A 441 17.89 4.88 -32.00
C THR A 441 17.94 6.40 -32.10
N SER A 442 18.89 7.04 -31.41
CA SER A 442 19.10 8.49 -31.39
C SER A 442 20.55 8.84 -31.02
N ASP A 443 21.17 9.68 -31.82
CA ASP A 443 22.55 10.15 -31.71
C ASP A 443 22.75 11.08 -30.50
N HIS A 444 21.67 11.72 -30.04
CA HIS A 444 21.65 12.76 -29.01
C HIS A 444 21.04 12.28 -27.69
N SER A 445 20.88 10.97 -27.52
CA SER A 445 20.26 10.38 -26.33
C SER A 445 21.18 9.32 -25.73
N ILE A 446 21.16 9.16 -24.41
CA ILE A 446 21.86 8.07 -23.74
C ILE A 446 21.19 6.72 -24.07
N GLY A 447 21.98 5.76 -24.55
CA GLY A 447 21.58 4.35 -24.66
C GLY A 447 21.98 3.53 -23.44
N ALA A 448 23.14 3.84 -22.84
CA ALA A 448 23.57 3.23 -21.58
C ALA A 448 24.63 4.07 -20.87
N LEU A 449 24.69 3.99 -19.54
CA LEU A 449 25.77 4.54 -18.72
C LEU A 449 26.74 3.44 -18.29
N ALA A 450 28.03 3.76 -18.22
CA ALA A 450 29.05 2.93 -17.58
C ALA A 450 29.29 3.43 -16.15
N LEU A 451 29.18 2.50 -15.21
CA LEU A 451 29.12 2.79 -13.78
C LEU A 451 30.38 2.32 -13.06
N GLY A 452 30.73 3.02 -12.00
CA GLY A 452 31.82 2.64 -11.11
C GLY A 452 31.58 2.97 -9.64
N VAL A 453 32.44 2.44 -8.79
CA VAL A 453 32.53 2.74 -7.35
C VAL A 453 33.98 3.05 -7.03
N TYR A 454 34.22 3.97 -6.09
CA TYR A 454 35.59 4.21 -5.63
C TYR A 454 36.02 3.12 -4.66
N GLU A 455 37.26 2.65 -4.77
CA GLU A 455 37.94 1.76 -3.84
C GLU A 455 39.38 2.27 -3.73
N ASP A 456 39.87 2.51 -2.51
CA ASP A 456 41.23 3.05 -2.27
C ASP A 456 41.60 4.31 -3.08
N GLY A 457 40.61 5.15 -3.38
CA GLY A 457 40.79 6.40 -4.13
C GLY A 457 40.72 6.24 -5.66
N GLU A 458 40.59 5.02 -6.18
CA GLU A 458 40.48 4.73 -7.62
C GLU A 458 39.08 4.24 -8.00
N LEU A 459 38.62 4.56 -9.22
CA LEU A 459 37.28 4.19 -9.68
C LEU A 459 37.27 2.80 -10.33
N ARG A 460 36.63 1.81 -9.71
CA ARG A 460 36.44 0.46 -10.26
C ARG A 460 35.18 0.41 -11.11
N HIS A 461 35.26 -0.12 -12.33
CA HIS A 461 34.09 -0.34 -13.19
C HIS A 461 33.23 -1.49 -12.65
N VAL A 462 31.92 -1.30 -12.59
CA VAL A 462 30.96 -2.28 -12.04
C VAL A 462 29.85 -2.66 -13.02
N GLY A 463 29.92 -2.23 -14.27
CA GLY A 463 28.95 -2.61 -15.30
C GLY A 463 28.25 -1.42 -15.93
N ARG A 464 27.16 -1.72 -16.64
CA ARG A 464 26.39 -0.73 -17.42
C ARG A 464 24.91 -0.79 -17.06
N VAL A 465 24.24 0.34 -17.22
CA VAL A 465 22.79 0.48 -17.07
C VAL A 465 22.22 1.08 -18.35
N GLY A 466 21.20 0.45 -18.94
CA GLY A 466 20.60 0.85 -20.22
C GLY A 466 19.07 0.88 -20.19
N THR A 467 18.48 0.98 -19.01
CA THR A 467 17.04 1.09 -18.76
C THR A 467 16.81 2.02 -17.57
N GLY A 468 15.60 2.55 -17.43
CA GLY A 468 15.22 3.49 -16.37
C GLY A 468 15.41 4.98 -16.73
N PHE A 469 15.77 5.28 -17.99
CA PHE A 469 15.84 6.65 -18.49
C PHE A 469 14.58 6.98 -19.29
N SER A 470 13.89 8.06 -18.93
CA SER A 470 12.92 8.65 -19.86
C SER A 470 13.63 9.28 -21.07
N HIS A 471 12.91 9.58 -22.15
CA HIS A 471 13.50 10.32 -23.29
C HIS A 471 14.16 11.64 -22.85
N ALA A 472 13.41 12.47 -22.11
CA ALA A 472 13.91 13.75 -21.62
C ALA A 472 15.13 13.59 -20.69
N THR A 473 15.10 12.57 -19.83
CA THR A 473 16.23 12.25 -18.95
C THR A 473 17.45 11.79 -19.74
N ALA A 474 17.26 10.95 -20.76
CA ALA A 474 18.34 10.46 -21.61
C ALA A 474 19.00 11.58 -22.40
N ASP A 475 18.23 12.54 -22.92
CA ASP A 475 18.75 13.70 -23.65
C ASP A 475 19.50 14.65 -22.69
N THR A 476 18.90 14.96 -21.54
CA THR A 476 19.52 15.82 -20.52
C THR A 476 20.85 15.23 -20.01
N LEU A 477 20.88 13.92 -19.78
CA LEU A 477 22.12 13.22 -19.39
C LEU A 477 23.15 13.24 -20.52
N PHE A 478 22.73 13.09 -21.77
CA PHE A 478 23.63 13.16 -22.92
C PHE A 478 24.33 14.52 -22.98
N GLU A 479 23.58 15.62 -22.85
CA GLU A 479 24.14 16.97 -22.83
C GLU A 479 25.11 17.18 -21.66
N ALA A 480 24.68 16.83 -20.44
CA ALA A 480 25.48 17.00 -19.23
C ALA A 480 26.78 16.19 -19.26
N LEU A 481 26.73 14.94 -19.75
CA LEU A 481 27.89 14.05 -19.84
C LEU A 481 28.83 14.42 -20.97
N SER A 482 28.30 14.87 -22.12
CA SER A 482 29.12 15.34 -23.24
C SER A 482 29.94 16.59 -22.87
N ALA A 483 29.41 17.45 -22.00
CA ALA A 483 30.12 18.65 -21.52
C ALA A 483 31.35 18.32 -20.64
N ILE A 484 31.44 17.10 -20.10
CA ILE A 484 32.54 16.65 -19.23
C ILE A 484 33.28 15.44 -19.82
N GLU A 485 33.24 15.28 -21.15
CA GLU A 485 33.91 14.18 -21.84
C GLU A 485 35.43 14.26 -21.69
N ARG A 486 36.08 13.09 -21.60
CA ARG A 486 37.53 12.94 -21.49
C ARG A 486 38.03 11.83 -22.42
N LYS A 487 39.31 11.92 -22.79
CA LYS A 487 39.94 10.95 -23.70
C LYS A 487 40.26 9.62 -23.02
N ASP A 488 40.83 9.69 -21.82
CA ASP A 488 41.29 8.50 -21.10
C ASP A 488 40.23 7.94 -20.18
N SER A 489 40.24 6.61 -20.00
CA SER A 489 39.29 5.95 -19.10
C SER A 489 39.49 6.41 -17.65
N PRO A 490 38.42 6.77 -16.93
CA PRO A 490 38.51 7.07 -15.50
C PRO A 490 38.58 5.80 -14.65
N PHE A 491 38.36 4.62 -15.23
CA PHE A 491 38.35 3.36 -14.51
C PHE A 491 39.76 2.81 -14.30
N ARG A 492 40.04 2.30 -13.10
CA ARG A 492 41.30 1.63 -12.73
C ARG A 492 41.62 0.46 -13.66
N ASP A 493 40.64 -0.42 -13.84
CA ASP A 493 40.81 -1.68 -14.56
C ASP A 493 40.53 -1.51 -16.06
N LYS A 494 41.30 -2.21 -16.91
CA LYS A 494 41.01 -2.23 -18.35
C LYS A 494 39.65 -2.89 -18.60
N LEU A 495 38.74 -2.13 -19.23
CA LEU A 495 37.44 -2.64 -19.66
C LEU A 495 37.59 -3.76 -20.69
N THR A 496 36.68 -4.74 -20.64
CA THR A 496 36.56 -5.76 -21.70
C THR A 496 36.19 -5.12 -23.04
N ALA A 497 36.45 -5.83 -24.15
CA ALA A 497 36.11 -5.32 -25.48
C ALA A 497 34.63 -4.95 -25.61
N ASP A 498 33.74 -5.72 -25.00
CA ASP A 498 32.30 -5.45 -24.99
C ASP A 498 31.95 -4.25 -24.11
N ALA A 499 32.54 -4.14 -22.92
CA ALA A 499 32.29 -3.02 -22.02
C ALA A 499 32.79 -1.69 -22.60
N ARG A 500 33.89 -1.70 -23.37
CA ARG A 500 34.46 -0.52 -24.03
C ARG A 500 33.73 -0.11 -25.32
N ARG A 501 32.95 -1.01 -25.92
CA ARG A 501 32.34 -0.76 -27.24
C ARG A 501 31.40 0.44 -27.20
N GLY A 502 31.65 1.41 -28.08
CA GLY A 502 30.85 2.64 -28.22
C GLY A 502 30.81 3.50 -26.95
N LEU A 503 31.79 3.35 -26.06
CA LEU A 503 31.83 4.05 -24.78
C LEU A 503 32.63 5.35 -24.88
N HIS A 504 31.98 6.45 -24.56
CA HIS A 504 32.56 7.77 -24.33
C HIS A 504 32.88 7.92 -22.85
N TYR A 505 34.10 8.31 -22.52
CA TYR A 505 34.54 8.45 -21.13
C TYR A 505 34.24 9.86 -20.63
N VAL A 506 33.88 9.99 -19.35
CA VAL A 506 33.58 11.30 -18.74
C VAL A 506 34.38 11.52 -17.46
N GLU A 507 34.50 12.76 -17.03
CA GLU A 507 34.95 13.06 -15.68
C GLU A 507 33.99 12.43 -14.65
N PRO A 508 34.50 11.65 -13.68
CA PRO A 508 33.67 10.88 -12.75
C PRO A 508 33.12 11.75 -11.60
N LYS A 509 32.31 12.74 -11.97
CA LYS A 509 31.71 13.75 -11.06
C LYS A 509 30.23 13.52 -10.81
N LEU A 510 29.49 12.96 -11.78
CA LEU A 510 28.07 12.69 -11.65
C LEU A 510 27.82 11.33 -10.99
N VAL A 511 26.86 11.31 -10.07
CA VAL A 511 26.46 10.11 -9.32
C VAL A 511 25.06 9.72 -9.73
N ALA A 512 24.86 8.47 -10.10
CA ALA A 512 23.58 7.86 -10.44
C ALA A 512 23.10 6.95 -9.31
N GLU A 513 21.85 7.10 -8.91
CA GLU A 513 21.11 6.11 -8.14
C GLU A 513 20.63 5.01 -9.09
N VAL A 514 20.93 3.75 -8.77
CA VAL A 514 20.62 2.60 -9.62
C VAL A 514 20.06 1.48 -8.77
N GLU A 515 18.93 0.95 -9.21
CA GLU A 515 18.36 -0.29 -8.69
C GLU A 515 18.86 -1.47 -9.53
N PHE A 516 19.18 -2.59 -8.90
CA PHE A 516 19.69 -3.78 -9.56
C PHE A 516 19.24 -5.04 -8.82
N ARG A 517 19.43 -6.21 -9.43
CA ARG A 517 19.01 -7.47 -8.82
C ARG A 517 20.07 -8.05 -7.88
N ALA A 518 21.33 -8.04 -8.33
CA ALA A 518 22.43 -8.64 -7.59
C ALA A 518 23.79 -8.19 -8.14
N TRP A 519 24.81 -8.33 -7.29
CA TRP A 519 26.21 -8.34 -7.69
C TRP A 519 26.61 -9.71 -8.24
N SER A 520 27.42 -9.75 -9.31
CA SER A 520 28.07 -10.97 -9.77
C SER A 520 29.23 -11.38 -8.84
N ALA A 521 29.70 -12.62 -8.97
CA ALA A 521 30.90 -13.08 -8.27
C ALA A 521 32.13 -12.21 -8.60
N ASP A 522 32.19 -11.66 -9.82
CA ASP A 522 33.23 -10.74 -10.29
C ASP A 522 32.97 -9.28 -9.89
N GLY A 523 31.96 -9.02 -9.05
CA GLY A 523 31.64 -7.69 -8.55
C GLY A 523 31.06 -6.74 -9.59
N ASN A 524 30.24 -7.22 -10.53
CA ASN A 524 29.51 -6.41 -11.52
C ASN A 524 27.99 -6.44 -11.26
N LEU A 525 27.29 -5.37 -11.62
CA LEU A 525 25.84 -5.24 -11.52
C LEU A 525 25.13 -6.16 -12.52
N ARG A 526 23.99 -6.72 -12.09
CA ARG A 526 23.09 -7.51 -12.92
C ARG A 526 21.68 -6.95 -12.86
N HIS A 527 21.07 -6.77 -14.03
CA HIS A 527 19.71 -6.23 -14.19
C HIS A 527 19.55 -4.85 -13.55
N ALA A 528 20.42 -3.92 -13.95
CA ALA A 528 20.46 -2.57 -13.42
C ALA A 528 19.47 -1.65 -14.16
N SER A 529 18.76 -0.82 -13.41
CA SER A 529 17.86 0.23 -13.88
C SER A 529 18.21 1.56 -13.22
N PHE A 530 18.34 2.61 -14.01
CA PHE A 530 18.61 3.95 -13.53
C PHE A 530 17.40 4.51 -12.80
N ARG A 531 17.62 5.18 -11.67
CA ARG A 531 16.56 5.83 -10.90
C ARG A 531 16.65 7.34 -10.95
N GLY A 532 17.86 7.89 -11.00
CA GLY A 532 18.07 9.33 -11.04
C GLY A 532 19.50 9.74 -10.72
N LEU A 533 19.82 11.02 -10.88
CA LEU A 533 21.08 11.59 -10.41
C LEU A 533 21.06 11.89 -8.90
N ARG A 534 22.21 11.88 -8.25
CA ARG A 534 22.37 12.25 -6.85
C ARG A 534 23.27 13.47 -6.74
N GLU A 535 22.67 14.64 -6.97
CA GLU A 535 23.37 15.94 -6.86
C GLU A 535 23.76 16.29 -5.42
N ASP A 536 23.12 15.66 -4.43
CA ASP A 536 23.38 15.85 -3.00
C ASP A 536 24.64 15.12 -2.50
N LYS A 537 25.19 14.20 -3.30
CA LYS A 537 26.26 13.28 -2.90
C LYS A 537 27.52 13.44 -3.75
N PRO A 538 28.69 13.69 -3.15
CA PRO A 538 29.94 13.79 -3.91
C PRO A 538 30.38 12.42 -4.43
N ALA A 539 30.82 12.37 -5.69
CA ALA A 539 31.27 11.13 -6.34
C ALA A 539 32.39 10.41 -5.56
N GLY A 540 33.31 11.17 -4.97
CA GLY A 540 34.44 10.64 -4.19
C GLY A 540 34.05 9.88 -2.93
N GLU A 541 32.78 9.92 -2.49
CA GLU A 541 32.25 9.16 -1.35
C GLU A 541 31.49 7.89 -1.74
N VAL A 542 31.27 7.66 -3.04
CA VAL A 542 30.53 6.49 -3.52
C VAL A 542 31.42 5.25 -3.39
N ARG A 543 31.02 4.32 -2.53
CA ARG A 543 31.67 3.01 -2.28
C ARG A 543 30.66 1.91 -2.51
N GLN A 544 31.12 0.71 -2.86
CA GLN A 544 30.26 -0.47 -2.89
C GLN A 544 29.65 -0.71 -1.50
N GLU A 545 28.32 -0.67 -1.41
CA GLU A 545 27.60 -1.15 -0.24
C GLU A 545 27.56 -2.67 -0.32
N SER A 546 28.24 -3.33 0.61
CA SER A 546 28.10 -4.78 0.81
C SER A 546 27.46 -5.02 2.17
N PRO A 547 26.40 -5.85 2.27
CA PRO A 547 26.00 -6.39 3.55
C PRO A 547 27.22 -7.10 4.17
N ALA A 548 27.43 -6.98 5.48
CA ALA A 548 28.37 -7.85 6.18
C ALA A 548 27.98 -9.31 5.84
N ALA A 549 28.92 -10.04 5.24
CA ALA A 549 28.67 -11.24 4.44
C ALA A 549 27.63 -12.20 5.05
N ASP A 550 26.40 -12.16 4.54
CA ASP A 550 25.48 -13.28 4.65
C ASP A 550 25.77 -14.23 3.48
N LYS A 551 26.48 -15.31 3.77
CA LYS A 551 26.87 -16.34 2.79
C LYS A 551 25.70 -17.24 2.36
N GLY A 552 24.45 -16.90 2.71
CA GLY A 552 23.33 -17.84 2.74
C GLY A 552 22.52 -18.05 1.46
N ARG A 553 22.44 -17.10 0.51
CA ARG A 553 21.52 -17.26 -0.64
C ARG A 553 22.18 -16.86 -1.96
N LYS A 554 22.70 -17.85 -2.70
CA LYS A 554 23.03 -17.68 -4.12
C LYS A 554 21.72 -17.50 -4.89
N PRO A 555 21.51 -16.40 -5.64
CA PRO A 555 20.37 -16.30 -6.53
C PRO A 555 20.42 -17.46 -7.54
N ALA A 556 19.29 -18.11 -7.77
CA ALA A 556 19.19 -19.08 -8.85
C ALA A 556 19.59 -18.40 -10.18
N PRO A 557 20.41 -19.05 -11.02
CA PRO A 557 20.79 -18.48 -12.30
C PRO A 557 19.54 -18.28 -13.16
N LEU A 558 19.35 -17.06 -13.66
CA LEU A 558 18.27 -16.76 -14.58
C LEU A 558 18.48 -17.45 -15.93
N PRO A 559 17.39 -17.81 -16.62
CA PRO A 559 17.49 -18.36 -17.97
C PRO A 559 18.16 -17.33 -18.88
N LYS A 560 19.07 -17.80 -19.72
CA LYS A 560 19.71 -17.00 -20.78
C LYS A 560 19.13 -17.43 -22.10
N ALA A 561 18.71 -16.46 -22.91
CA ALA A 561 18.25 -16.73 -24.26
C ALA A 561 19.43 -16.72 -25.25
N ALA A 562 19.34 -17.56 -26.28
CA ALA A 562 20.21 -17.54 -27.45
C ALA A 562 19.79 -16.45 -28.45
N VAL A 563 18.56 -15.94 -28.32
CA VAL A 563 18.01 -14.87 -29.19
C VAL A 563 18.77 -13.55 -28.97
N THR A 564 19.34 -13.01 -30.05
CA THR A 564 19.96 -11.69 -30.04
C THR A 564 18.91 -10.58 -30.18
N LEU A 565 18.98 -9.58 -29.30
CA LEU A 565 18.12 -8.39 -29.36
C LEU A 565 18.76 -7.31 -30.24
N THR A 566 18.00 -6.78 -31.20
CA THR A 566 18.41 -5.58 -31.95
C THR A 566 17.79 -4.34 -31.32
N HIS A 567 18.50 -3.20 -31.33
CA HIS A 567 18.08 -1.98 -30.63
C HIS A 567 17.63 -2.27 -29.18
N PRO A 568 18.50 -2.90 -28.36
CA PRO A 568 18.17 -3.30 -26.99
C PRO A 568 17.75 -2.10 -26.11
N ASP A 569 18.28 -0.92 -26.41
CA ASP A 569 18.01 0.35 -25.76
C ASP A 569 16.73 1.05 -26.25
N ARG A 570 16.03 0.49 -27.24
CA ARG A 570 14.76 1.05 -27.71
C ARG A 570 13.75 1.12 -26.57
N LEU A 571 13.18 2.29 -26.33
CA LEU A 571 12.18 2.52 -25.30
C LEU A 571 10.81 1.98 -25.73
N TYR A 572 10.24 1.09 -24.91
CA TYR A 572 8.88 0.59 -25.07
C TYR A 572 7.89 1.33 -24.18
N TRP A 573 8.32 1.75 -23.00
CA TRP A 573 7.59 2.66 -22.13
C TRP A 573 8.44 3.91 -21.90
N PRO A 574 8.30 4.94 -22.76
CA PRO A 574 9.17 6.12 -22.74
C PRO A 574 9.19 6.91 -21.43
N LYS A 575 8.08 6.94 -20.68
CA LYS A 575 8.02 7.65 -19.39
C LYS A 575 8.71 6.86 -18.28
N GLU A 576 8.45 5.57 -18.23
CA GLU A 576 9.00 4.66 -17.23
C GLU A 576 10.44 4.21 -17.56
N GLY A 577 10.95 4.57 -18.74
CA GLY A 577 12.30 4.21 -19.17
C GLY A 577 12.51 2.72 -19.44
N VAL A 578 11.43 1.94 -19.61
CA VAL A 578 11.54 0.50 -19.86
C VAL A 578 11.93 0.27 -21.32
N THR A 579 13.14 -0.24 -21.52
CA THR A 579 13.68 -0.58 -22.84
C THR A 579 13.32 -2.01 -23.27
N LYS A 580 13.60 -2.35 -24.53
CA LYS A 580 13.49 -3.73 -25.04
C LYS A 580 14.33 -4.69 -24.19
N GLN A 581 15.55 -4.30 -23.84
CA GLN A 581 16.43 -5.08 -22.96
C GLN A 581 15.82 -5.20 -21.56
N GLY A 582 15.33 -4.10 -20.98
CA GLY A 582 14.65 -4.13 -19.68
C GLY A 582 13.46 -5.09 -19.65
N LEU A 583 12.65 -5.12 -20.72
CA LEU A 583 11.54 -6.08 -20.85
C LEU A 583 12.02 -7.53 -20.92
N ALA A 584 13.07 -7.82 -21.69
CA ALA A 584 13.65 -9.16 -21.77
C ALA A 584 14.20 -9.64 -20.42
N GLU A 585 14.84 -8.74 -19.69
CA GLU A 585 15.36 -9.00 -18.35
C GLU A 585 14.25 -9.29 -17.36
N TYR A 586 13.19 -8.48 -17.34
CA TYR A 586 11.98 -8.74 -16.56
C TYR A 586 11.43 -10.15 -16.82
N TYR A 587 11.27 -10.52 -18.09
CA TYR A 587 10.77 -11.84 -18.45
C TYR A 587 11.71 -12.96 -18.01
N ALA A 588 13.03 -12.75 -18.00
CA ALA A 588 13.97 -13.71 -17.41
C ALA A 588 13.69 -13.94 -15.91
N GLN A 589 13.33 -12.88 -15.17
CA GLN A 589 13.06 -12.96 -13.73
C GLN A 589 11.75 -13.69 -13.41
N VAL A 590 10.70 -13.46 -14.22
CA VAL A 590 9.36 -14.03 -13.98
C VAL A 590 9.11 -15.33 -14.74
N TRP A 591 10.01 -15.75 -15.64
CA TRP A 591 9.83 -16.93 -16.48
C TRP A 591 9.43 -18.21 -15.71
N PRO A 592 10.04 -18.56 -14.56
CA PRO A 592 9.65 -19.77 -13.82
C PRO A 592 8.17 -19.78 -13.42
N PHE A 593 7.59 -18.60 -13.18
CA PHE A 593 6.19 -18.43 -12.80
C PHE A 593 5.28 -18.29 -14.03
N MET A 594 5.75 -17.64 -15.09
CA MET A 594 4.95 -17.37 -16.29
C MET A 594 4.80 -18.58 -17.23
N ALA A 595 5.86 -19.39 -17.35
CA ALA A 595 5.97 -20.47 -18.33
C ALA A 595 4.73 -21.40 -18.40
N PRO A 596 4.14 -21.88 -17.29
CA PRO A 596 2.98 -22.78 -17.32
C PRO A 596 1.74 -22.21 -18.03
N TYR A 597 1.63 -20.88 -18.11
CA TYR A 597 0.44 -20.20 -18.63
C TYR A 597 0.56 -19.81 -20.11
N VAL A 598 1.74 -19.88 -20.70
CA VAL A 598 2.00 -19.40 -22.08
C VAL A 598 2.59 -20.45 -23.02
N ILE A 599 3.30 -21.45 -22.48
CA ILE A 599 3.89 -22.53 -23.29
C ILE A 599 2.79 -23.38 -23.93
N ASP A 600 3.06 -23.85 -25.14
CA ASP A 600 2.23 -24.79 -25.88
C ASP A 600 0.82 -24.28 -26.20
N ARG A 601 0.56 -22.97 -26.11
CA ARG A 601 -0.75 -22.35 -26.38
C ARG A 601 -0.71 -21.52 -27.66
N PRO A 602 -1.79 -21.50 -28.46
CA PRO A 602 -1.95 -20.48 -29.48
C PRO A 602 -1.99 -19.08 -28.84
N LEU A 603 -1.24 -18.14 -29.40
CA LEU A 603 -1.06 -16.79 -28.86
C LEU A 603 -1.65 -15.72 -29.78
N SER A 604 -2.26 -14.71 -29.16
CA SER A 604 -2.44 -13.40 -29.76
C SER A 604 -1.48 -12.42 -29.08
N LEU A 605 -0.84 -11.55 -29.85
CA LEU A 605 0.16 -10.60 -29.35
C LEU A 605 -0.32 -9.18 -29.61
N LEU A 606 -0.13 -8.28 -28.64
CA LEU A 606 -0.15 -6.85 -28.94
C LEU A 606 1.28 -6.39 -29.16
N ARG A 607 1.61 -6.07 -30.42
CA ARG A 607 2.94 -5.62 -30.82
C ARG A 607 2.96 -4.10 -30.99
N CYS A 608 3.96 -3.46 -30.39
CA CYS A 608 4.19 -2.03 -30.45
C CYS A 608 5.65 -1.77 -30.83
N PRO A 609 6.00 -1.83 -32.13
CA PRO A 609 7.39 -1.71 -32.59
C PRO A 609 8.11 -0.46 -32.10
N ASP A 610 7.40 0.66 -32.00
CA ASP A 610 7.92 1.96 -31.58
C ASP A 610 7.49 2.31 -30.14
N GLY A 611 7.19 1.30 -29.32
CA GLY A 611 6.72 1.49 -27.95
C GLY A 611 5.26 1.93 -27.86
N ILE A 612 4.80 2.17 -26.63
CA ILE A 612 3.39 2.47 -26.35
C ILE A 612 2.93 3.80 -26.97
N ASP A 613 3.82 4.78 -27.14
CA ASP A 613 3.48 6.08 -27.72
C ASP A 613 3.51 6.06 -29.26
N GLY A 614 4.00 4.97 -29.84
CA GLY A 614 4.00 4.74 -31.28
C GLY A 614 2.60 4.66 -31.88
N LYS A 615 2.45 5.21 -33.10
CA LYS A 615 1.20 5.14 -33.87
C LYS A 615 0.84 3.71 -34.29
N GLN A 616 1.85 2.85 -34.42
CA GLN A 616 1.69 1.47 -34.89
C GLN A 616 1.46 0.52 -33.72
N ARG A 617 0.25 -0.03 -33.64
CA ARG A 617 -0.13 -1.07 -32.68
C ARG A 617 -0.82 -2.22 -33.42
N PHE A 618 -0.26 -3.41 -33.34
CA PHE A 618 -0.75 -4.58 -34.07
C PHE A 618 -1.26 -5.64 -33.11
N PHE A 619 -2.54 -5.94 -33.16
CA PHE A 619 -3.08 -7.14 -32.52
C PHE A 619 -2.92 -8.33 -33.45
N GLN A 620 -1.86 -9.11 -33.25
CA GLN A 620 -1.39 -10.11 -34.19
C GLN A 620 -1.70 -11.53 -33.71
N LYS A 621 -2.45 -12.27 -34.54
CA LYS A 621 -2.82 -13.67 -34.30
C LYS A 621 -2.06 -14.66 -35.18
N HIS A 622 -1.61 -14.20 -36.34
CA HIS A 622 -1.01 -15.04 -37.38
C HIS A 622 0.46 -14.67 -37.62
N ALA A 623 1.19 -15.59 -38.24
CA ALA A 623 2.59 -15.42 -38.62
C ALA A 623 2.83 -14.15 -39.48
N TRP A 624 4.04 -13.60 -39.41
CA TRP A 624 4.49 -12.51 -40.28
C TRP A 624 5.82 -12.81 -40.93
N ARG A 625 6.11 -12.04 -41.99
CA ARG A 625 7.39 -12.10 -42.68
C ARG A 625 8.53 -11.71 -41.74
N GLY A 626 9.57 -12.56 -41.65
CA GLY A 626 10.73 -12.31 -40.80
C GLY A 626 10.52 -12.69 -39.33
N ILE A 627 9.52 -13.50 -39.02
CA ILE A 627 9.34 -14.07 -37.69
C ILE A 627 10.58 -14.87 -37.26
N ASN A 628 10.97 -14.75 -35.99
CA ASN A 628 12.08 -15.50 -35.43
C ASN A 628 11.71 -17.00 -35.33
N LYS A 629 12.67 -17.89 -35.65
CA LYS A 629 12.48 -19.34 -35.65
C LYS A 629 12.13 -19.94 -34.29
N ALA A 630 12.42 -19.23 -33.19
CA ALA A 630 12.01 -19.65 -31.84
C ALA A 630 10.50 -19.45 -31.58
N ILE A 631 9.77 -18.79 -32.50
CA ILE A 631 8.32 -18.67 -32.45
C ILE A 631 7.73 -19.68 -33.44
N ASP A 632 7.05 -20.68 -32.92
CA ASP A 632 6.41 -21.72 -33.70
C ASP A 632 5.21 -21.18 -34.49
N GLN A 633 5.10 -21.62 -35.73
CA GLN A 633 3.94 -21.43 -36.59
C GLN A 633 3.10 -22.70 -36.58
N ILE A 634 1.92 -22.64 -35.98
CA ILE A 634 1.04 -23.80 -35.78
C ILE A 634 -0.24 -23.67 -36.62
N LYS A 635 -0.65 -24.75 -37.28
CA LYS A 635 -1.92 -24.78 -38.03
C LYS A 635 -3.05 -25.29 -37.15
N ASP A 636 -4.21 -24.62 -37.22
CA ASP A 636 -5.42 -25.08 -36.55
C ASP A 636 -5.86 -26.43 -37.17
N PRO A 637 -5.99 -27.51 -36.38
CA PRO A 637 -6.44 -28.80 -36.90
C PRO A 637 -7.84 -28.79 -37.54
N LYS A 638 -8.74 -27.89 -37.11
CA LYS A 638 -10.10 -27.73 -37.64
C LYS A 638 -10.20 -26.74 -38.80
N ASP A 639 -9.20 -25.90 -38.98
CA ASP A 639 -9.14 -24.92 -40.06
C ASP A 639 -7.74 -24.89 -40.67
N LYS A 640 -7.43 -25.94 -41.45
CA LYS A 640 -6.11 -26.11 -42.07
C LYS A 640 -5.82 -25.08 -43.17
N ALA A 641 -6.86 -24.39 -43.65
CA ALA A 641 -6.76 -23.35 -44.66
C ALA A 641 -6.44 -21.98 -44.03
N ALA A 642 -6.72 -21.79 -42.74
CA ALA A 642 -6.36 -20.58 -42.01
C ALA A 642 -4.84 -20.37 -41.93
N GLU A 643 -4.46 -19.10 -41.80
CA GLU A 643 -3.07 -18.72 -41.59
C GLU A 643 -2.53 -19.27 -40.26
N PRO A 644 -1.25 -19.75 -40.22
CA PRO A 644 -0.66 -20.31 -39.02
C PRO A 644 -0.74 -19.35 -37.83
N SER A 645 -1.22 -19.85 -36.70
CA SER A 645 -1.19 -19.16 -35.41
C SER A 645 0.20 -19.25 -34.78
N LEU A 646 0.42 -18.49 -33.72
CA LEU A 646 1.70 -18.36 -33.02
C LEU A 646 1.75 -19.23 -31.77
N ARG A 647 2.90 -19.81 -31.45
CA ARG A 647 3.15 -20.54 -30.20
C ARG A 647 4.61 -20.38 -29.76
N ILE A 648 4.84 -20.46 -28.45
CA ILE A 648 6.18 -20.62 -27.88
C ILE A 648 6.23 -21.90 -27.06
N THR A 649 7.42 -22.51 -26.98
CA THR A 649 7.66 -23.76 -26.25
C THR A 649 8.60 -23.57 -25.06
N ASP A 650 9.37 -22.48 -25.06
CA ASP A 650 10.42 -22.21 -24.08
C ASP A 650 10.72 -20.71 -23.93
N PHE A 651 11.80 -20.41 -23.20
CA PHE A 651 12.24 -19.06 -22.92
C PHE A 651 12.80 -18.33 -24.15
N ASP A 652 13.44 -19.04 -25.08
CA ASP A 652 13.91 -18.45 -26.34
C ASP A 652 12.73 -17.95 -27.17
N GLY A 653 11.63 -18.71 -27.21
CA GLY A 653 10.39 -18.27 -27.80
C GLY A 653 9.86 -16.97 -27.17
N LEU A 654 9.89 -16.85 -25.84
CA LEU A 654 9.48 -15.63 -25.15
C LEU A 654 10.37 -14.43 -25.49
N ILE A 655 11.69 -14.59 -25.50
CA ILE A 655 12.60 -13.49 -25.86
C ILE A 655 12.48 -13.13 -27.35
N ALA A 656 12.16 -14.09 -28.22
CA ALA A 656 11.81 -13.81 -29.59
C ALA A 656 10.53 -12.97 -29.74
N LEU A 657 9.53 -13.16 -28.85
CA LEU A 657 8.36 -12.27 -28.77
C LEU A 657 8.77 -10.84 -28.40
N VAL A 658 9.63 -10.68 -27.39
CA VAL A 658 10.17 -9.38 -26.97
C VAL A 658 10.94 -8.70 -28.10
N GLN A 659 11.84 -9.43 -28.78
CA GLN A 659 12.57 -8.93 -29.95
C GLN A 659 11.62 -8.45 -31.06
N SER A 660 10.47 -9.11 -31.18
CA SER A 660 9.41 -8.79 -32.12
C SER A 660 8.47 -7.68 -31.64
N ALA A 661 8.80 -7.01 -30.53
CA ALA A 661 8.03 -5.93 -29.91
C ALA A 661 6.66 -6.31 -29.38
N ALA A 662 6.47 -7.57 -28.96
CA ALA A 662 5.25 -7.99 -28.26
C ALA A 662 5.27 -7.44 -26.82
N LEU A 663 4.37 -6.49 -26.54
CA LEU A 663 4.21 -5.88 -25.21
C LEU A 663 3.05 -6.48 -24.42
N GLU A 664 2.14 -7.21 -25.06
CA GLU A 664 1.16 -8.04 -24.35
C GLU A 664 1.06 -9.43 -24.99
N ILE A 665 1.00 -10.45 -24.14
CA ILE A 665 0.90 -11.85 -24.55
C ILE A 665 -0.47 -12.39 -24.08
N HIS A 666 -1.29 -12.81 -25.04
CA HIS A 666 -2.66 -13.27 -24.80
C HIS A 666 -2.82 -14.72 -25.27
N PRO A 667 -2.62 -15.71 -24.38
CA PRO A 667 -2.83 -17.12 -24.70
C PRO A 667 -4.31 -17.47 -24.83
N TRP A 668 -4.59 -18.55 -25.56
CA TRP A 668 -5.87 -19.24 -25.49
C TRP A 668 -6.03 -19.98 -24.16
N GLY A 669 -7.28 -20.16 -23.72
CA GLY A 669 -7.65 -21.02 -22.57
C GLY A 669 -7.50 -22.53 -22.82
N ALA A 670 -6.77 -22.94 -23.85
CA ALA A 670 -6.46 -24.33 -24.18
C ALA A 670 -5.04 -24.45 -24.75
N THR A 671 -4.41 -25.60 -24.55
CA THR A 671 -3.11 -25.93 -25.17
C THR A 671 -3.28 -26.56 -26.55
N THR A 672 -2.22 -26.55 -27.33
CA THR A 672 -2.12 -27.22 -28.63
C THR A 672 -2.18 -28.74 -28.56
N ARG A 673 -2.08 -29.34 -27.36
CA ARG A 673 -2.34 -30.78 -27.15
C ARG A 673 -3.83 -31.11 -27.18
N ALA A 674 -4.68 -30.16 -26.81
CA ALA A 674 -6.12 -30.35 -26.70
C ALA A 674 -6.90 -29.07 -27.09
N TRP A 675 -6.75 -28.63 -28.34
CA TRP A 675 -7.35 -27.39 -28.88
C TRP A 675 -8.84 -27.21 -28.59
N GLU A 676 -9.58 -28.31 -28.50
CA GLU A 676 -11.04 -28.31 -28.36
C GLU A 676 -11.52 -28.49 -26.92
N LYS A 677 -10.60 -28.68 -25.97
CA LYS A 677 -10.90 -28.95 -24.56
C LYS A 677 -10.15 -27.95 -23.67
N PRO A 678 -10.79 -26.83 -23.30
CA PRO A 678 -10.17 -25.81 -22.45
C PRO A 678 -9.69 -26.39 -21.13
N ASP A 679 -8.54 -25.91 -20.68
CA ASP A 679 -7.96 -26.21 -19.37
C ASP A 679 -8.03 -25.01 -18.42
N MET A 680 -8.65 -23.91 -18.86
CA MET A 680 -8.78 -22.69 -18.09
C MET A 680 -10.06 -21.92 -18.45
N ILE A 681 -10.71 -21.38 -17.43
CA ILE A 681 -11.73 -20.33 -17.55
C ILE A 681 -11.11 -19.00 -17.10
N THR A 682 -11.48 -17.91 -17.76
CA THR A 682 -11.21 -16.54 -17.31
C THR A 682 -12.52 -15.74 -17.29
N MET A 683 -12.88 -15.25 -16.11
CA MET A 683 -13.94 -14.26 -15.90
C MET A 683 -13.27 -12.90 -15.76
N ASP A 684 -13.46 -12.00 -16.73
CA ASP A 684 -12.83 -10.69 -16.76
C ASP A 684 -13.82 -9.63 -16.23
N LEU A 685 -13.46 -8.96 -15.14
CA LEU A 685 -14.29 -7.96 -14.48
C LEU A 685 -13.96 -6.57 -15.03
N ASP A 686 -14.80 -6.11 -15.95
CA ASP A 686 -14.64 -4.85 -16.68
C ASP A 686 -15.47 -3.72 -16.02
N PRO A 687 -14.87 -2.82 -15.23
CA PRO A 687 -15.60 -1.71 -14.62
C PRO A 687 -16.01 -0.62 -15.63
N GLY A 688 -17.15 0.01 -15.39
CA GLY A 688 -17.50 1.31 -15.96
C GLY A 688 -16.66 2.47 -15.38
N GLU A 689 -16.75 3.66 -15.98
CA GLU A 689 -15.92 4.82 -15.61
C GLU A 689 -16.13 5.30 -14.16
N ASP A 690 -17.32 5.08 -13.61
CA ASP A 690 -17.72 5.56 -12.27
C ASP A 690 -17.64 4.45 -11.19
N VAL A 691 -17.10 3.27 -11.51
CA VAL A 691 -17.00 2.14 -10.56
C VAL A 691 -15.71 2.28 -9.74
N ILE A 692 -15.84 2.30 -8.41
CA ILE A 692 -14.70 2.36 -7.50
C ILE A 692 -14.04 0.98 -7.36
N TRP A 693 -12.76 0.97 -6.99
CA TRP A 693 -11.96 -0.25 -6.88
C TRP A 693 -12.55 -1.29 -5.90
N ALA A 694 -13.05 -0.85 -4.75
CA ALA A 694 -13.72 -1.70 -3.76
C ALA A 694 -14.88 -2.52 -4.36
N ASP A 695 -15.68 -1.93 -5.27
CA ASP A 695 -16.78 -2.64 -5.92
C ASP A 695 -16.29 -3.77 -6.85
N ILE A 696 -15.09 -3.63 -7.42
CA ILE A 696 -14.47 -4.65 -8.27
C ILE A 696 -13.95 -5.81 -7.42
N ILE A 697 -13.38 -5.51 -6.23
CA ILE A 697 -12.98 -6.53 -5.25
C ILE A 697 -14.20 -7.32 -4.79
N ASP A 698 -15.29 -6.65 -4.42
CA ASP A 698 -16.55 -7.29 -4.04
C ASP A 698 -17.06 -8.23 -5.16
N ALA A 699 -17.02 -7.77 -6.41
CA ALA A 699 -17.42 -8.58 -7.57
C ALA A 699 -16.55 -9.83 -7.74
N ALA A 700 -15.23 -9.71 -7.53
CA ALA A 700 -14.30 -10.83 -7.59
C ALA A 700 -14.55 -11.85 -6.47
N LEU A 701 -14.76 -11.38 -5.24
CA LEU A 701 -15.06 -12.24 -4.08
C LEU A 701 -16.42 -12.93 -4.22
N MET A 702 -17.42 -12.25 -4.77
CA MET A 702 -18.72 -12.85 -5.11
C MET A 702 -18.54 -13.98 -6.13
N LEU A 703 -17.84 -13.73 -7.25
CA LEU A 703 -17.58 -14.76 -8.26
C LEU A 703 -16.78 -15.94 -7.70
N LYS A 704 -15.79 -15.68 -6.83
CA LYS A 704 -15.06 -16.72 -6.10
C LYS A 704 -16.03 -17.64 -5.36
N GLY A 705 -16.94 -17.06 -4.56
CA GLY A 705 -17.94 -17.81 -3.82
C GLY A 705 -18.85 -18.64 -4.71
N GLU A 706 -19.35 -18.07 -5.82
CA GLU A 706 -20.19 -18.82 -6.77
C GLU A 706 -19.44 -19.99 -7.44
N ILE A 707 -18.18 -19.78 -7.83
CA ILE A 707 -17.34 -20.80 -8.47
C ILE A 707 -17.01 -21.92 -7.48
N GLU A 708 -16.62 -21.58 -6.25
CA GLU A 708 -16.30 -22.54 -5.20
C GLU A 708 -17.53 -23.34 -4.74
N ALA A 709 -18.71 -22.71 -4.71
CA ALA A 709 -19.97 -23.40 -4.45
C ALA A 709 -20.33 -24.43 -5.55
N LYS A 710 -19.79 -24.28 -6.76
CA LYS A 710 -19.88 -25.29 -7.84
C LYS A 710 -18.77 -26.34 -7.77
N GLY A 711 -17.97 -26.32 -6.71
CA GLY A 711 -16.90 -27.28 -6.45
C GLY A 711 -15.62 -27.03 -7.25
N LEU A 712 -15.50 -25.90 -7.95
CA LEU A 712 -14.28 -25.51 -8.69
C LEU A 712 -13.36 -24.65 -7.81
N SER A 713 -12.08 -24.54 -8.17
CA SER A 713 -11.13 -23.65 -7.49
C SER A 713 -11.03 -22.33 -8.23
N ALA A 714 -10.99 -21.21 -7.50
CA ALA A 714 -10.87 -19.88 -8.09
C ALA A 714 -9.56 -19.23 -7.66
N PHE A 715 -8.89 -18.59 -8.62
CA PHE A 715 -7.67 -17.80 -8.44
C PHE A 715 -7.92 -16.39 -8.97
N VAL A 716 -7.14 -15.41 -8.52
CA VAL A 716 -7.32 -14.01 -8.92
C VAL A 716 -6.00 -13.39 -9.38
N LYS A 717 -6.11 -12.48 -10.36
CA LYS A 717 -5.01 -11.62 -10.76
C LYS A 717 -5.50 -10.23 -11.12
N THR A 718 -4.67 -9.22 -10.94
CA THR A 718 -4.91 -7.92 -11.55
C THR A 718 -4.84 -8.05 -13.07
N SER A 719 -5.63 -7.25 -13.78
CA SER A 719 -5.52 -7.17 -15.24
C SER A 719 -4.28 -6.38 -15.70
N GLY A 720 -3.68 -5.55 -14.83
CA GLY A 720 -2.73 -4.49 -15.21
C GLY A 720 -3.41 -3.33 -15.96
N GLY A 721 -4.74 -3.30 -15.96
CA GLY A 721 -5.58 -2.33 -16.65
C GLY A 721 -6.49 -1.61 -15.66
N LYS A 722 -7.79 -1.92 -15.68
CA LYS A 722 -8.77 -1.31 -14.77
C LYS A 722 -9.46 -2.31 -13.84
N GLY A 723 -9.37 -3.60 -14.12
CA GLY A 723 -10.17 -4.65 -13.47
C GLY A 723 -9.36 -5.83 -12.96
N LEU A 724 -10.08 -6.86 -12.53
CA LEU A 724 -9.56 -8.13 -12.04
C LEU A 724 -9.96 -9.27 -12.99
N HIS A 725 -9.12 -10.30 -13.07
CA HIS A 725 -9.53 -11.57 -13.66
C HIS A 725 -9.70 -12.61 -12.55
N VAL A 726 -10.85 -13.27 -12.52
CA VAL A 726 -11.05 -14.51 -11.75
C VAL A 726 -10.83 -15.70 -12.68
N VAL A 727 -9.87 -16.55 -12.36
CA VAL A 727 -9.34 -17.58 -13.25
C VAL A 727 -9.50 -18.95 -12.59
N VAL A 728 -9.96 -19.93 -13.37
CA VAL A 728 -10.31 -21.26 -12.85
C VAL A 728 -9.60 -22.34 -13.68
N PRO A 729 -8.78 -23.20 -13.07
CA PRO A 729 -8.17 -24.35 -13.74
C PRO A 729 -9.21 -25.45 -14.00
N LEU A 730 -9.18 -26.04 -15.20
CA LEU A 730 -10.05 -27.13 -15.59
C LEU A 730 -9.25 -28.35 -16.07
N LYS A 731 -9.78 -29.54 -15.79
CA LYS A 731 -9.33 -30.75 -16.50
C LYS A 731 -9.85 -30.68 -17.94
N PRO A 732 -8.99 -30.83 -18.97
CA PRO A 732 -9.36 -30.65 -20.38
C PRO A 732 -10.26 -31.80 -20.86
N SER A 733 -11.54 -31.70 -20.54
CA SER A 733 -12.56 -32.75 -20.70
C SER A 733 -13.83 -32.24 -21.36
N ALA A 734 -14.29 -31.03 -20.98
CA ALA A 734 -15.41 -30.35 -21.60
C ALA A 734 -14.98 -29.57 -22.86
N GLY A 735 -15.88 -29.45 -23.84
CA GLY A 735 -15.65 -28.61 -25.01
C GLY A 735 -15.90 -27.12 -24.75
N TRP A 736 -15.48 -26.26 -25.69
CA TRP A 736 -15.68 -24.81 -25.60
C TRP A 736 -17.13 -24.36 -25.36
N ALA A 737 -18.11 -24.99 -26.02
CA ALA A 737 -19.51 -24.58 -25.90
C ALA A 737 -20.08 -24.81 -24.48
N PRO A 738 -19.93 -26.00 -23.85
CA PRO A 738 -20.27 -26.19 -22.44
C PRO A 738 -19.55 -25.22 -21.49
N VAL A 739 -18.24 -24.99 -21.69
CA VAL A 739 -17.47 -24.07 -20.85
C VAL A 739 -18.01 -22.64 -20.95
N LYS A 740 -18.28 -22.15 -22.17
CA LYS A 740 -18.86 -20.82 -22.40
C LYS A 740 -20.28 -20.70 -21.85
N ALA A 741 -21.09 -21.77 -21.92
CA ALA A 741 -22.43 -21.78 -21.36
C ALA A 741 -22.41 -21.68 -19.83
N PHE A 742 -21.50 -22.42 -19.19
CA PHE A 742 -21.29 -22.35 -17.74
C PHE A 742 -20.87 -20.94 -17.30
N THR A 743 -19.86 -20.34 -17.92
CA THR A 743 -19.39 -19.00 -17.55
C THR A 743 -20.42 -17.91 -17.84
N LYS A 744 -21.17 -18.04 -18.93
CA LYS A 744 -22.33 -17.18 -19.23
C LYS A 744 -23.39 -17.27 -18.12
N SER A 745 -23.65 -18.46 -17.59
CA SER A 745 -24.65 -18.64 -16.54
C SER A 745 -24.27 -17.91 -15.25
N LEU A 746 -23.00 -17.95 -14.85
CA LEU A 746 -22.47 -17.19 -13.69
C LEU A 746 -22.68 -15.69 -13.90
N ALA A 747 -22.22 -15.15 -15.03
CA ALA A 747 -22.36 -13.73 -15.35
C ALA A 747 -23.84 -13.28 -15.37
N THR A 748 -24.72 -14.09 -15.95
CA THR A 748 -26.15 -13.79 -16.05
C THR A 748 -26.85 -13.89 -14.69
N ASN A 749 -26.45 -14.84 -13.84
CA ASN A 749 -26.99 -14.97 -12.49
C ASN A 749 -26.60 -13.78 -11.63
N ALA A 750 -25.33 -13.36 -11.65
CA ALA A 750 -24.87 -12.16 -10.95
C ALA A 750 -25.64 -10.92 -11.42
N ALA A 751 -25.76 -10.70 -12.74
CA ALA A 751 -26.55 -9.60 -13.30
C ALA A 751 -28.05 -9.66 -13.01
N ARG A 752 -28.60 -10.83 -12.70
CA ARG A 752 -30.00 -11.00 -12.27
C ARG A 752 -30.17 -10.72 -10.79
N GLN A 753 -29.21 -11.12 -9.96
CA GLN A 753 -29.23 -10.89 -8.51
C GLN A 753 -29.03 -9.41 -8.18
N ASP A 754 -28.13 -8.75 -8.90
CA ASP A 754 -27.83 -7.33 -8.72
C ASP A 754 -27.65 -6.63 -10.09
N PRO A 755 -28.77 -6.26 -10.75
CA PRO A 755 -28.74 -5.61 -12.07
C PRO A 755 -28.23 -4.17 -12.06
N ASP A 756 -28.17 -3.55 -10.87
CA ASP A 756 -27.68 -2.20 -10.65
C ASP A 756 -26.16 -2.16 -10.50
N ARG A 757 -25.53 -3.25 -10.04
CA ARG A 757 -24.06 -3.40 -10.01
C ARG A 757 -23.49 -4.15 -11.20
N TYR A 758 -24.19 -5.16 -11.74
CA TYR A 758 -23.60 -6.09 -12.72
C TYR A 758 -24.29 -6.09 -14.08
N LEU A 759 -23.50 -6.38 -15.11
CA LEU A 759 -23.96 -6.54 -16.49
C LEU A 759 -23.36 -7.82 -17.09
N ALA A 760 -24.21 -8.60 -17.78
CA ALA A 760 -23.79 -9.82 -18.50
C ALA A 760 -23.75 -9.64 -20.03
N VAL A 761 -24.01 -8.44 -20.54
CA VAL A 761 -24.04 -8.14 -21.98
C VAL A 761 -22.96 -7.11 -22.32
N ALA A 762 -22.21 -7.35 -23.39
CA ALA A 762 -21.12 -6.48 -23.81
C ALA A 762 -21.62 -5.19 -24.50
N THR A 763 -22.29 -4.30 -23.75
CA THR A 763 -22.76 -2.99 -24.23
C THR A 763 -22.13 -1.87 -23.44
N LYS A 764 -21.09 -1.22 -23.97
CA LYS A 764 -20.36 -0.12 -23.29
C LYS A 764 -21.28 1.00 -22.80
N ALA A 765 -22.28 1.40 -23.60
CA ALA A 765 -23.25 2.44 -23.23
C ALA A 765 -24.07 2.10 -21.96
N LYS A 766 -24.21 0.82 -21.62
CA LYS A 766 -24.92 0.37 -20.41
C LYS A 766 -24.00 0.11 -19.22
N ARG A 767 -22.68 0.28 -19.36
CA ARG A 767 -21.70 -0.01 -18.28
C ARG A 767 -21.53 1.13 -17.26
N ARG A 768 -22.15 2.29 -17.45
CA ARG A 768 -22.03 3.40 -16.50
C ARG A 768 -22.51 2.96 -15.11
N GLY A 769 -21.67 3.15 -14.09
CA GLY A 769 -21.91 2.71 -12.71
C GLY A 769 -21.95 1.19 -12.49
N ARG A 770 -21.58 0.36 -13.48
CA ARG A 770 -21.70 -1.11 -13.44
C ARG A 770 -20.44 -1.83 -13.84
N ILE A 771 -20.30 -3.05 -13.36
CA ILE A 771 -19.23 -3.99 -13.74
C ILE A 771 -19.79 -4.97 -14.77
N PHE A 772 -19.17 -5.01 -15.95
CA PHE A 772 -19.42 -6.05 -16.92
C PHE A 772 -18.63 -7.31 -16.52
N ILE A 773 -19.35 -8.39 -16.25
CA ILE A 773 -18.76 -9.69 -15.98
C ILE A 773 -18.54 -10.38 -17.34
N ASP A 774 -17.36 -10.19 -17.91
CA ASP A 774 -16.99 -10.68 -19.22
C ASP A 774 -16.66 -12.17 -19.21
N TYR A 775 -17.62 -12.98 -19.65
CA TYR A 775 -17.46 -14.41 -19.89
C TYR A 775 -16.98 -14.73 -21.32
N LEU A 776 -16.86 -13.74 -22.21
CA LEU A 776 -16.59 -13.96 -23.64
C LEU A 776 -15.17 -14.46 -23.92
N ARG A 777 -14.28 -14.38 -22.93
CA ARG A 777 -12.92 -14.95 -22.96
C ARG A 777 -12.90 -16.48 -23.05
N ASN A 778 -14.05 -17.12 -22.84
CA ASN A 778 -14.18 -18.58 -22.75
C ASN A 778 -14.75 -19.23 -24.03
N GLY A 779 -14.62 -18.56 -25.18
CA GLY A 779 -14.96 -19.12 -26.49
C GLY A 779 -13.72 -19.63 -27.24
N ARG A 780 -13.93 -20.56 -28.20
CA ARG A 780 -12.86 -20.99 -29.10
C ARG A 780 -12.27 -19.78 -29.84
N GLY A 781 -10.95 -19.64 -29.84
CA GLY A 781 -10.28 -18.48 -30.46
C GLY A 781 -10.20 -17.22 -29.60
N ALA A 782 -10.86 -17.19 -28.44
CA ALA A 782 -10.76 -16.08 -27.51
C ALA A 782 -9.48 -16.18 -26.67
N THR A 783 -8.98 -15.03 -26.25
CA THR A 783 -7.74 -14.90 -25.47
C THR A 783 -7.94 -13.93 -24.32
N ALA A 784 -7.14 -14.12 -23.27
CA ALA A 784 -7.00 -13.20 -22.16
C ALA A 784 -5.52 -12.95 -21.89
N VAL A 785 -5.17 -11.79 -21.33
CA VAL A 785 -3.77 -11.47 -21.02
C VAL A 785 -3.21 -12.48 -20.02
N ALA A 786 -2.02 -13.01 -20.31
CA ALA A 786 -1.37 -14.02 -19.49
C ALA A 786 -1.01 -13.47 -18.09
N PRO A 787 -1.01 -14.32 -17.06
CA PRO A 787 -0.28 -14.04 -15.81
C PRO A 787 1.14 -13.56 -16.10
N TYR A 788 1.59 -12.52 -15.41
CA TYR A 788 2.90 -11.86 -15.55
C TYR A 788 3.19 -11.19 -16.90
N SER A 789 2.26 -11.21 -17.87
CA SER A 789 2.42 -10.39 -19.08
C SER A 789 2.29 -8.91 -18.74
N THR A 790 3.11 -8.10 -19.40
CA THR A 790 3.01 -6.63 -19.41
C THR A 790 1.73 -6.16 -20.11
N ARG A 791 1.38 -4.88 -19.86
CA ARG A 791 0.30 -4.13 -20.51
C ARG A 791 0.86 -2.96 -21.30
N ALA A 792 0.43 -2.79 -22.55
CA ALA A 792 0.91 -1.74 -23.45
C ALA A 792 0.22 -0.39 -23.14
N ARG A 793 0.45 0.11 -21.92
CA ARG A 793 -0.14 1.32 -21.33
C ARG A 793 0.92 2.03 -20.48
N PRO A 794 0.76 3.34 -20.21
CA PRO A 794 1.58 4.04 -19.22
C PRO A 794 1.64 3.27 -17.89
N GLY A 795 2.76 3.39 -17.18
CA GLY A 795 3.06 2.70 -15.92
C GLY A 795 3.74 1.35 -16.07
N ALA A 796 3.82 0.78 -17.29
CA ALA A 796 4.40 -0.55 -17.54
C ALA A 796 3.84 -1.65 -16.60
N ALA A 797 2.53 -1.57 -16.32
CA ALA A 797 1.84 -2.49 -15.42
C ALA A 797 1.85 -3.94 -15.94
N VAL A 798 1.79 -4.89 -15.01
CA VAL A 798 1.73 -6.33 -15.32
C VAL A 798 0.42 -6.94 -14.83
N SER A 799 -0.04 -7.99 -15.51
CA SER A 799 -1.19 -8.76 -15.03
C SER A 799 -0.73 -9.67 -13.90
N ALA A 800 -0.91 -9.23 -12.65
CA ALA A 800 -0.24 -9.80 -11.47
C ALA A 800 -1.10 -10.84 -10.74
N PRO A 801 -0.66 -12.10 -10.64
CA PRO A 801 -1.24 -13.09 -9.72
C PRO A 801 -1.20 -12.65 -8.26
N LEU A 802 -2.32 -12.83 -7.57
CA LEU A 802 -2.53 -12.46 -6.17
C LEU A 802 -3.16 -13.60 -5.38
N GLU A 803 -2.85 -13.66 -4.08
CA GLU A 803 -3.64 -14.38 -3.10
C GLU A 803 -4.94 -13.60 -2.85
N TRP A 804 -6.00 -14.29 -2.49
CA TRP A 804 -7.29 -13.63 -2.20
C TRP A 804 -7.20 -12.65 -1.01
N SER A 805 -6.32 -12.92 -0.05
CA SER A 805 -6.02 -12.08 1.12
C SER A 805 -5.29 -10.78 0.76
N GLU A 806 -4.64 -10.71 -0.40
CA GLU A 806 -3.93 -9.51 -0.86
C GLU A 806 -4.90 -8.47 -1.46
N LEU A 807 -6.12 -8.87 -1.85
CA LEU A 807 -7.09 -7.93 -2.41
C LEU A 807 -7.54 -6.91 -1.36
N SER A 808 -7.12 -5.67 -1.56
CA SER A 808 -7.44 -4.53 -0.70
C SER A 808 -7.48 -3.25 -1.53
N ASP A 809 -8.01 -2.18 -0.93
CA ASP A 809 -8.03 -0.86 -1.56
C ASP A 809 -6.62 -0.31 -1.85
N ALA A 810 -5.59 -0.83 -1.18
CA ALA A 810 -4.20 -0.45 -1.39
C ALA A 810 -3.59 -1.02 -2.67
N ILE A 811 -4.05 -2.18 -3.15
CA ILE A 811 -3.51 -2.84 -4.35
C ILE A 811 -4.46 -2.59 -5.52
N GLY A 812 -4.23 -1.48 -6.22
CA GLY A 812 -4.95 -1.12 -7.44
C GLY A 812 -4.73 -2.05 -8.64
N PRO A 813 -5.48 -1.86 -9.74
CA PRO A 813 -5.46 -2.78 -10.90
C PRO A 813 -4.15 -2.81 -11.69
N ASP A 814 -3.30 -1.80 -11.54
CA ASP A 814 -2.02 -1.58 -12.22
C ASP A 814 -0.85 -1.37 -11.22
N TYR A 815 -1.05 -1.77 -9.97
CA TYR A 815 -0.10 -1.58 -8.86
C TYR A 815 1.28 -2.18 -9.11
N PHE A 816 1.32 -3.38 -9.70
CA PHE A 816 2.57 -4.07 -9.99
C PHE A 816 3.01 -3.79 -11.42
N THR A 817 4.30 -3.50 -11.58
CA THR A 817 4.91 -3.12 -12.86
C THR A 817 6.05 -4.06 -13.20
N VAL A 818 6.63 -3.87 -14.40
CA VAL A 818 7.89 -4.50 -14.82
C VAL A 818 8.98 -4.37 -13.75
N GLU A 819 9.00 -3.26 -13.02
CA GLU A 819 10.04 -2.94 -12.04
C GLU A 819 9.76 -3.53 -10.66
N THR A 820 8.52 -3.49 -10.18
CA THR A 820 8.19 -3.87 -8.80
C THR A 820 7.90 -5.36 -8.64
N MET A 821 7.43 -6.03 -9.69
CA MET A 821 7.04 -7.44 -9.63
C MET A 821 8.20 -8.40 -9.26
N PRO A 822 9.43 -8.26 -9.81
CA PRO A 822 10.53 -9.16 -9.44
C PRO A 822 10.89 -9.11 -7.94
N ALA A 823 10.92 -7.92 -7.34
CA ALA A 823 11.20 -7.74 -5.91
C ALA A 823 10.09 -8.38 -5.06
N ARG A 824 8.82 -8.19 -5.44
CA ARG A 824 7.69 -8.86 -4.79
C ARG A 824 7.86 -10.38 -4.82
N LEU A 825 8.12 -10.98 -5.98
CA LEU A 825 8.26 -12.43 -6.13
C LEU A 825 9.42 -12.98 -5.30
N ALA A 826 10.52 -12.23 -5.17
CA ALA A 826 11.65 -12.63 -4.33
C ALA A 826 11.32 -12.62 -2.82
N ALA A 827 10.39 -11.76 -2.39
CA ALA A 827 9.94 -11.62 -1.01
C ALA A 827 8.83 -12.62 -0.61
N LEU A 828 8.07 -13.14 -1.57
CA LEU A 828 7.05 -14.15 -1.31
C LEU A 828 7.68 -15.50 -0.96
N LYS A 829 7.08 -16.19 0.02
CA LYS A 829 7.48 -17.56 0.40
C LYS A 829 7.01 -18.59 -0.63
N THR A 830 5.86 -18.34 -1.22
CA THR A 830 5.15 -19.19 -2.18
C THR A 830 4.59 -18.32 -3.31
N ASP A 831 4.51 -18.88 -4.51
CA ASP A 831 3.78 -18.25 -5.62
C ASP A 831 2.29 -18.15 -5.24
N PRO A 832 1.62 -16.99 -5.38
CA PRO A 832 0.18 -16.87 -5.15
C PRO A 832 -0.67 -17.85 -5.95
N TRP A 833 -0.16 -18.32 -7.09
CA TRP A 833 -0.81 -19.32 -7.94
C TRP A 833 -0.14 -20.69 -7.88
N ASP A 834 0.65 -20.97 -6.83
CA ASP A 834 1.18 -22.31 -6.58
C ASP A 834 0.03 -23.33 -6.56
N GLY A 835 0.26 -24.49 -7.18
CA GLY A 835 -0.75 -25.52 -7.33
C GLY A 835 -1.92 -25.21 -8.28
N PHE A 836 -1.92 -24.10 -9.05
CA PHE A 836 -3.02 -23.73 -9.96
C PHE A 836 -3.52 -24.90 -10.82
N PHE A 837 -2.65 -25.52 -11.63
CA PHE A 837 -3.06 -26.63 -12.50
C PHE A 837 -3.33 -27.93 -11.71
N ALA A 838 -2.76 -28.10 -10.51
CA ALA A 838 -3.04 -29.24 -9.64
C ALA A 838 -4.47 -29.16 -9.07
N ALA A 839 -5.01 -27.95 -8.88
CA ALA A 839 -6.38 -27.70 -8.45
C ALA A 839 -7.43 -27.93 -9.56
N ALA A 840 -7.01 -28.30 -10.77
CA ALA A 840 -7.89 -28.49 -11.91
C ALA A 840 -8.97 -29.57 -11.65
N LYS A 841 -10.23 -29.19 -11.87
CA LYS A 841 -11.39 -30.10 -11.75
C LYS A 841 -12.14 -30.20 -13.07
N VAL A 842 -12.94 -31.26 -13.21
CA VAL A 842 -13.84 -31.42 -14.37
C VAL A 842 -14.94 -30.37 -14.25
N LEU A 843 -15.35 -29.77 -15.38
CA LEU A 843 -16.47 -28.84 -15.41
C LEU A 843 -17.74 -29.55 -14.87
N PRO A 844 -18.43 -28.99 -13.87
CA PRO A 844 -19.66 -29.56 -13.36
C PRO A 844 -20.71 -29.71 -14.47
N LYS A 845 -21.54 -30.75 -14.38
CA LYS A 845 -22.70 -30.88 -15.28
C LYS A 845 -23.70 -29.74 -14.96
N PRO A 846 -24.38 -29.18 -15.98
CA PRO A 846 -25.31 -28.06 -15.81
C PRO A 846 -26.40 -28.32 -14.77
#